data_AF-A0A433CML9-F1
#
_entry.id   AF-A0A433CML9-F1
#
_cell.length_a   1.000
_cell.length_b   1.000
_cell.length_c   1.000
_cell.angle_alpha   90.00
_cell.angle_beta   90.00
_cell.angle_gamma   90.00
#
_symmetry.space_group_name_H-M   'P 1'
#
loop_
_entity.id
_entity.type
_entity.pdbx_description
1 polymer ?
#
loop_
_entity_poly.entity_id
_entity_poly.type
_entity_poly.pdbx_seq_one_letter_code
_entity_poly.pdbx_strand_id
1 'polypeptide(L)'
;MDNDELKGITPRLVEQIFQSIVESPSNMEFTVKVSFMEIYMEKVRDLLAPQNDNLPIHEDKTRGVYVKGLAEVYVSSVEEIHEVMRRGTGARIVAYTNMNAESSRSHSIFVITVANKNLDTGAVKQGKLHLVDLAGSEKVGKTGASGQTLEEAKKINKSLTALGMVINALTDGKSSHVPYRDSKLTRILQEALGGNSRTTLIINCSPSSYNEAETLSTLRFGMRAKTIKNKAKVNADLSPAELKALLKKVKSEAVTFQAYIAALEGEVGCWRAGQSVPETQWVTLEKVTKGETGSASSPTTAAPTAPIPAFKALMDDSRPATPAMVLEKDEREEFLKRENELTDQIAEKESELTNRETQLNQLKEELGYFKEQEGQITKENQLMTTELNELRLQLQKVSYESKENVITVDSLKETNQELNAELEELKKQLLDLRIAQKESADGEKEKKKAEKMAAMMANFDPSVSSLERATFVIPHFAYALHSLIRSCAERDNGEGEADPRGLDNETSASLSNEELANLRKELADSRSLIEQHEQTINELSHTKENLERKREDLEARLTTLELDALTDLKRANEQLQVALSSQPKASSDMTEKEKDMERMRKSMAQQLSDFEVMKKALMRDLQNRCEKVVELEISLDETREQYNNVLRASNNKAQQKKMAFLERNLEQLTNVQKQ
;
A
#
# COMPACT_ATOMS: atom_id res chain seq x y z
N MET A 1 -26.51 25.14 -2.14
CA MET A 1 -27.46 24.59 -3.14
C MET A 1 -28.54 25.61 -3.51
N ASP A 2 -28.46 26.78 -2.89
CA ASP A 2 -29.55 27.75 -2.79
C ASP A 2 -29.39 28.90 -3.79
N ASN A 3 -28.29 28.89 -4.55
CA ASN A 3 -28.06 29.79 -5.67
C ASN A 3 -28.24 29.00 -6.98
N ASP A 4 -29.29 29.32 -7.73
CA ASP A 4 -29.69 28.60 -8.95
C ASP A 4 -28.64 28.63 -10.07
N GLU A 5 -27.89 29.73 -10.20
CA GLU A 5 -26.83 29.84 -11.21
C GLU A 5 -25.63 28.95 -10.85
N LEU A 6 -25.27 28.91 -9.57
CA LEU A 6 -24.10 28.19 -9.07
C LEU A 6 -24.40 26.73 -8.64
N LYS A 7 -25.61 26.23 -8.91
CA LYS A 7 -25.96 24.82 -8.66
C LYS A 7 -24.98 23.89 -9.39
N GLY A 8 -24.34 23.00 -8.62
CA GLY A 8 -23.46 21.96 -9.15
C GLY A 8 -24.21 20.85 -9.89
N ILE A 9 -23.49 19.80 -10.28
CA ILE A 9 -24.03 18.69 -11.09
C ILE A 9 -25.08 17.89 -10.31
N THR A 10 -24.82 17.56 -9.04
CA THR A 10 -25.72 16.73 -8.22
C THR A 10 -27.14 17.28 -8.11
N PRO A 11 -27.39 18.52 -7.65
CA PRO A 11 -28.77 19.04 -7.54
C PRO A 11 -29.48 19.10 -8.89
N ARG A 12 -28.78 19.46 -9.98
CA ARG A 12 -29.36 19.49 -11.34
C ARG A 12 -29.78 18.10 -11.82
N LEU A 13 -28.97 17.07 -11.56
CA LEU A 13 -29.29 15.70 -11.92
C LEU A 13 -30.50 15.19 -11.13
N VAL A 14 -30.61 15.54 -9.85
CA VAL A 14 -31.76 15.16 -9.02
C VAL A 14 -33.05 15.79 -9.55
N GLU A 15 -33.05 17.09 -9.84
CA GLU A 15 -34.17 17.78 -10.47
C GLU A 15 -34.59 17.09 -11.78
N GLN A 16 -33.62 16.75 -12.64
CA GLN A 16 -33.87 16.09 -13.91
C GLN A 16 -34.42 14.65 -13.77
N ILE A 17 -33.93 13.89 -12.78
CA ILE A 17 -34.44 12.53 -12.49
C ILE A 17 -35.91 12.60 -12.10
N PHE A 18 -36.27 13.49 -11.17
CA PHE A 18 -37.65 13.62 -10.71
C PHE A 18 -38.57 14.19 -11.80
N GLN A 19 -38.10 15.14 -12.60
CA GLN A 19 -38.84 15.61 -13.77
C GLN A 19 -39.14 14.45 -14.73
N SER A 20 -38.15 13.60 -15.02
CA SER A 20 -38.33 12.44 -15.90
C SER A 20 -39.30 11.40 -15.32
N ILE A 21 -39.32 11.24 -14.00
CA ILE A 21 -40.29 10.35 -13.32
C ILE A 21 -41.71 10.89 -13.46
N VAL A 22 -41.91 12.20 -13.29
CA VAL A 22 -43.23 12.85 -13.41
C VAL A 22 -43.75 12.80 -14.86
N GLU A 23 -42.86 12.97 -15.84
CA GLU A 23 -43.20 12.88 -17.27
C GLU A 23 -43.38 11.43 -17.77
N SER A 24 -43.02 10.44 -16.97
CA SER A 24 -43.14 9.03 -17.35
C SER A 24 -44.61 8.57 -17.35
N PRO A 25 -44.96 7.55 -18.15
CA PRO A 25 -46.34 7.08 -18.23
C PRO A 25 -46.83 6.46 -16.92
N SER A 26 -48.13 6.54 -16.66
CA SER A 26 -48.76 6.09 -15.40
C SER A 26 -48.69 4.58 -15.14
N ASN A 27 -48.33 3.78 -16.14
CA ASN A 27 -48.09 2.34 -16.00
C ASN A 27 -46.67 2.00 -15.51
N MET A 28 -45.85 3.00 -15.18
CA MET A 28 -44.52 2.82 -14.58
C MET A 28 -44.51 3.32 -13.14
N GLU A 29 -44.22 2.42 -12.20
CA GLU A 29 -43.94 2.76 -10.82
C GLU A 29 -42.45 2.95 -10.60
N PHE A 30 -42.06 4.02 -9.92
CA PHE A 30 -40.68 4.33 -9.60
C PHE A 30 -40.42 4.26 -8.11
N THR A 31 -39.26 3.75 -7.73
CA THR A 31 -38.75 3.78 -6.35
C THR A 31 -37.34 4.34 -6.38
N VAL A 32 -37.13 5.43 -5.65
CA VAL A 32 -35.82 6.08 -5.55
C VAL A 32 -35.25 5.85 -4.16
N LYS A 33 -34.00 5.40 -4.10
CA LYS A 33 -33.24 5.27 -2.86
C LYS A 33 -31.90 5.98 -2.99
N VAL A 34 -31.42 6.53 -1.89
CA VAL A 34 -30.13 7.20 -1.84
C VAL A 34 -29.26 6.64 -0.73
N SER A 35 -27.97 6.59 -0.99
CA SER A 35 -26.93 6.26 -0.01
C SER A 35 -25.80 7.28 -0.14
N PHE A 36 -25.16 7.61 0.97
CA PHE A 36 -24.04 8.55 0.97
C PHE A 36 -22.92 8.01 1.86
N MET A 37 -21.73 7.86 1.29
CA MET A 37 -20.58 7.32 1.99
C MET A 37 -19.33 8.14 1.73
N GLU A 38 -18.37 8.00 2.63
CA GLU A 38 -17.03 8.57 2.55
C GLU A 38 -15.99 7.46 2.64
N ILE A 39 -14.91 7.59 1.86
CA ILE A 39 -13.73 6.74 1.99
C ILE A 39 -12.59 7.63 2.48
N TYR A 40 -12.16 7.37 3.71
CA TYR A 40 -11.07 8.08 4.37
C TYR A 40 -10.10 7.07 4.98
N MET A 41 -8.80 7.20 4.67
CA MET A 41 -7.75 6.26 5.10
C MET A 41 -8.10 4.76 4.85
N GLU A 42 -8.66 4.43 3.69
CA GLU A 42 -9.12 3.07 3.32
C GLU A 42 -10.23 2.48 4.22
N LYS A 43 -10.91 3.31 5.00
CA LYS A 43 -12.13 2.97 5.75
C LYS A 43 -13.34 3.58 5.07
N VAL A 44 -14.41 2.80 4.96
CA VAL A 44 -15.69 3.24 4.38
C VAL A 44 -16.62 3.67 5.51
N ARG A 45 -17.03 4.93 5.56
CA ARG A 45 -17.95 5.47 6.57
C ARG A 45 -19.28 5.82 5.92
N ASP A 46 -20.37 5.54 6.63
CA ASP A 46 -21.71 5.97 6.22
C ASP A 46 -21.97 7.41 6.67
N LEU A 47 -22.27 8.32 5.74
CA LEU A 47 -22.55 9.72 6.04
C LEU A 47 -24.01 9.95 6.46
N LEU A 48 -24.91 8.99 6.22
CA LEU A 48 -26.31 9.06 6.64
C LEU A 48 -26.54 8.37 7.99
N ALA A 49 -25.64 7.45 8.36
CA ALA A 49 -25.59 6.78 9.65
C ALA A 49 -24.16 6.80 10.23
N PRO A 50 -23.68 7.95 10.77
CA PRO A 50 -22.28 8.14 11.16
C PRO A 50 -21.74 7.18 12.22
N GLN A 51 -22.63 6.49 12.96
CA GLN A 51 -22.29 5.41 13.88
C GLN A 51 -21.69 4.18 13.17
N ASN A 52 -22.00 4.01 11.88
CA ASN A 52 -21.49 2.93 11.05
C ASN A 52 -20.16 3.36 10.41
N ASP A 53 -19.06 3.09 11.13
CA ASP A 53 -17.71 3.31 10.63
C ASP A 53 -17.07 2.02 10.09
N ASN A 54 -16.20 2.17 9.10
CA ASN A 54 -15.42 1.09 8.48
C ASN A 54 -16.25 -0.11 7.95
N LEU A 55 -17.24 0.18 7.10
CA LEU A 55 -18.10 -0.81 6.47
C LEU A 55 -17.35 -1.75 5.49
N PRO A 56 -17.64 -3.06 5.48
CA PRO A 56 -16.97 -4.01 4.61
C PRO A 56 -17.57 -4.07 3.20
N ILE A 57 -16.70 -4.15 2.19
CA ILE A 57 -17.08 -4.32 0.77
C ILE A 57 -17.22 -5.82 0.45
N HIS A 58 -18.39 -6.19 -0.05
CA HIS A 58 -18.74 -7.54 -0.51
C HIS A 58 -18.97 -7.56 -2.02
N GLU A 59 -18.96 -8.76 -2.60
CA GLU A 59 -19.18 -8.99 -4.03
C GLU A 59 -20.18 -10.14 -4.19
N ASP A 60 -21.21 -9.91 -4.99
CA ASP A 60 -22.23 -10.89 -5.36
C ASP A 60 -22.22 -11.05 -6.89
N LYS A 61 -22.42 -12.27 -7.39
CA LYS A 61 -22.53 -12.57 -8.82
C LYS A 61 -23.66 -11.79 -9.49
N THR A 62 -24.72 -11.49 -8.76
CA THR A 62 -25.93 -10.81 -9.28
C THR A 62 -25.89 -9.31 -9.06
N ARG A 63 -25.52 -8.87 -7.84
CA ARG A 63 -25.54 -7.46 -7.43
C ARG A 63 -24.25 -6.69 -7.77
N GLY A 64 -23.18 -7.40 -8.12
CA GLY A 64 -21.85 -6.83 -8.27
C GLY A 64 -21.21 -6.49 -6.92
N VAL A 65 -20.30 -5.53 -6.93
CA VAL A 65 -19.63 -5.03 -5.72
C VAL A 65 -20.56 -4.09 -4.95
N TYR A 66 -20.70 -4.29 -3.63
CA TYR A 66 -21.52 -3.43 -2.77
C TYR A 66 -20.94 -3.30 -1.35
N VAL A 67 -21.33 -2.23 -0.65
CA VAL A 67 -20.95 -1.99 0.74
C VAL A 67 -22.01 -2.59 1.66
N LYS A 68 -21.64 -3.58 2.47
CA LYS A 68 -22.59 -4.25 3.38
C LYS A 68 -22.83 -3.36 4.60
N GLY A 69 -24.10 -3.12 4.91
CA GLY A 69 -24.52 -2.30 6.05
C GLY A 69 -24.60 -0.80 5.76
N LEU A 70 -24.40 -0.38 4.50
CA LEU A 70 -24.62 0.99 4.08
C LEU A 70 -26.12 1.33 4.10
N ALA A 71 -26.48 2.45 4.72
CA ALA A 71 -27.86 2.90 4.80
C ALA A 71 -28.41 3.26 3.41
N GLU A 72 -29.61 2.77 3.10
CA GLU A 72 -30.40 3.13 1.93
C GLU A 72 -31.65 3.89 2.41
N VAL A 73 -31.74 5.18 2.09
CA VAL A 73 -32.88 6.03 2.47
C VAL A 73 -33.81 6.16 1.27
N TYR A 74 -35.08 5.84 1.45
CA TYR A 74 -36.11 6.06 0.43
C TYR A 74 -36.48 7.53 0.38
N VAL A 75 -36.66 8.03 -0.84
CA VAL A 75 -36.96 9.44 -1.11
C VAL A 75 -38.04 9.53 -2.16
N SER A 76 -38.93 10.51 -1.99
CA SER A 76 -40.13 10.73 -2.79
C SER A 76 -40.16 12.11 -3.45
N SER A 77 -39.23 13.00 -3.10
CA SER A 77 -39.14 14.36 -3.64
C SER A 77 -37.70 14.86 -3.76
N VAL A 78 -37.52 15.94 -4.53
CA VAL A 78 -36.23 16.63 -4.69
C VAL A 78 -35.78 17.21 -3.34
N GLU A 79 -36.72 17.75 -2.57
CA GLU A 79 -36.51 18.36 -1.26
C GLU A 79 -35.95 17.34 -0.26
N GLU A 80 -36.47 16.12 -0.25
CA GLU A 80 -35.98 15.04 0.61
C GLU A 80 -34.54 14.66 0.27
N ILE A 81 -34.18 14.59 -1.02
CA ILE A 81 -32.80 14.34 -1.42
C ILE A 81 -31.88 15.48 -1.00
N HIS A 82 -32.31 16.73 -1.18
CA HIS A 82 -31.54 17.90 -0.73
C HIS A 82 -31.29 17.84 0.78
N GLU A 83 -32.27 17.40 1.57
CA GLU A 83 -32.10 17.22 3.01
C GLU A 83 -31.12 16.08 3.36
N VAL A 84 -31.23 14.94 2.67
CA VAL A 84 -30.28 13.83 2.83
C VAL A 84 -28.85 14.27 2.50
N MET A 85 -28.66 15.06 1.44
CA MET A 85 -27.36 15.61 1.10
C MET A 85 -26.85 16.58 2.17
N ARG A 86 -27.67 17.54 2.63
CA ARG A 86 -27.29 18.48 3.69
C ARG A 86 -26.85 17.74 4.95
N ARG A 87 -27.60 16.72 5.37
CA ARG A 87 -27.26 15.87 6.51
C ARG A 87 -25.93 15.16 6.32
N GLY A 88 -25.71 14.53 5.17
CA GLY A 88 -24.45 13.83 4.89
C GLY A 88 -23.23 14.76 4.80
N THR A 89 -23.39 15.94 4.19
CA THR A 89 -22.34 16.97 4.18
C THR A 89 -22.07 17.50 5.58
N GLY A 90 -23.09 17.70 6.40
CA GLY A 90 -22.93 18.06 7.82
C GLY A 90 -22.15 17.01 8.60
N ALA A 91 -22.45 15.72 8.41
CA ALA A 91 -21.71 14.62 9.03
C ALA A 91 -20.23 14.60 8.60
N ARG A 92 -19.94 14.85 7.32
CA ARG A 92 -18.57 14.99 6.79
C ARG A 92 -17.81 16.14 7.48
N ILE A 93 -18.45 17.29 7.70
CA ILE A 93 -17.83 18.45 8.38
C ILE A 93 -17.58 18.19 9.88
N VAL A 94 -18.48 17.49 10.57
CA VAL A 94 -18.28 17.14 11.99
C VAL A 94 -17.11 16.17 12.15
N ALA A 95 -16.94 15.21 11.25
CA ALA A 95 -15.77 14.35 11.23
C ALA A 95 -14.47 15.15 11.04
N TYR A 96 -14.48 16.13 10.14
CA TYR A 96 -13.36 17.05 9.88
C TYR A 96 -12.94 17.88 11.09
N THR A 97 -13.91 18.36 11.89
CA THR A 97 -13.61 19.24 13.05
C THR A 97 -13.07 18.48 14.25
N ASN A 98 -13.40 17.19 14.40
CA ASN A 98 -12.90 16.34 15.49
C ASN A 98 -11.58 15.61 15.16
N MET A 99 -11.23 15.44 13.89
CA MET A 99 -10.00 14.77 13.44
C MET A 99 -9.33 15.62 12.36
N ASN A 100 -8.40 16.52 12.76
CA ASN A 100 -7.49 17.31 11.92
C ASN A 100 -7.96 17.60 10.48
N ALA A 101 -8.40 18.85 10.31
CA ALA A 101 -8.82 19.53 9.09
C ALA A 101 -8.12 19.15 7.75
N GLU A 102 -8.82 18.44 6.86
CA GLU A 102 -8.88 18.79 5.42
C GLU A 102 -9.96 17.99 4.62
N SER A 103 -10.88 18.67 3.92
CA SER A 103 -11.92 18.01 3.10
C SER A 103 -11.40 17.52 1.75
N SER A 104 -10.20 17.96 1.37
CA SER A 104 -9.45 17.53 0.17
C SER A 104 -8.95 16.10 0.26
N ARG A 105 -9.09 15.45 1.42
CA ARG A 105 -8.39 14.22 1.78
C ARG A 105 -9.27 12.98 1.88
N SER A 106 -10.55 13.10 1.56
CA SER A 106 -11.48 11.98 1.54
C SER A 106 -12.28 11.93 0.25
N HIS A 107 -12.64 10.72 -0.18
CA HIS A 107 -13.51 10.53 -1.34
C HIS A 107 -14.94 10.43 -0.86
N SER A 108 -15.84 11.22 -1.44
CA SER A 108 -17.27 11.14 -1.15
C SER A 108 -18.02 10.50 -2.31
N ILE A 109 -18.91 9.55 -2.02
CA ILE A 109 -19.68 8.83 -3.02
C ILE A 109 -21.16 8.91 -2.65
N PHE A 110 -21.92 9.66 -3.45
CA PHE A 110 -23.37 9.72 -3.37
C PHE A 110 -23.97 8.79 -4.42
N VAL A 111 -24.80 7.85 -3.98
CA VAL A 111 -25.40 6.82 -4.83
C VAL A 111 -26.90 7.04 -4.89
N ILE A 112 -27.43 7.22 -6.09
CA ILE A 112 -28.87 7.27 -6.36
C ILE A 112 -29.26 6.00 -7.09
N THR A 113 -30.15 5.22 -6.49
CA THR A 113 -30.70 4.02 -7.08
C THR A 113 -32.14 4.28 -7.50
N VAL A 114 -32.44 4.11 -8.78
CA VAL A 114 -33.79 4.25 -9.34
C VAL A 114 -34.23 2.89 -9.84
N ALA A 115 -35.24 2.31 -9.21
CA ALA A 115 -35.93 1.13 -9.71
C ALA A 115 -37.21 1.58 -10.40
N ASN A 116 -37.46 1.05 -11.60
CA ASN A 116 -38.74 1.18 -12.27
C ASN A 116 -39.41 -0.20 -12.39
N LYS A 117 -40.73 -0.23 -12.28
CA LYS A 117 -41.53 -1.42 -12.46
C LYS A 117 -42.64 -1.10 -13.46
N ASN A 118 -42.68 -1.86 -14.54
CA ASN A 118 -43.78 -1.79 -15.49
C ASN A 118 -44.97 -2.60 -14.93
N LEU A 119 -46.12 -1.95 -14.76
CA LEU A 119 -47.32 -2.56 -14.19
C LEU A 119 -47.99 -3.57 -15.14
N ASP A 120 -47.84 -3.40 -16.45
CA ASP A 120 -48.45 -4.27 -17.46
C ASP A 120 -47.65 -5.58 -17.61
N THR A 121 -46.32 -5.49 -17.69
CA THR A 121 -45.45 -6.65 -17.93
C THR A 121 -44.88 -7.26 -16.65
N GLY A 122 -44.89 -6.51 -15.55
CA GLY A 122 -44.23 -6.86 -14.30
C GLY A 122 -42.70 -6.81 -14.37
N ALA A 123 -42.12 -6.36 -15.48
CA ALA A 123 -40.67 -6.24 -15.64
C ALA A 123 -40.12 -5.10 -14.78
N VAL A 124 -38.96 -5.35 -14.14
CA VAL A 124 -38.30 -4.38 -13.26
C VAL A 124 -36.97 -3.99 -13.88
N LYS A 125 -36.69 -2.69 -13.99
CA LYS A 125 -35.36 -2.20 -14.37
C LYS A 125 -34.77 -1.38 -13.24
N GLN A 126 -33.44 -1.47 -13.09
CA GLN A 126 -32.75 -0.77 -12.01
C GLN A 126 -31.55 0.00 -12.54
N GLY A 127 -31.56 1.31 -12.33
CA GLY A 127 -30.41 2.19 -12.55
C GLY A 127 -29.73 2.52 -11.23
N LYS A 128 -28.39 2.57 -11.25
CA LYS A 128 -27.60 3.16 -10.16
C LYS A 128 -26.71 4.26 -10.74
N LEU A 129 -26.84 5.46 -10.19
CA LEU A 129 -25.99 6.60 -10.50
C LEU A 129 -25.05 6.83 -9.33
N HIS A 130 -23.74 6.81 -9.62
CA HIS A 130 -22.70 7.10 -8.64
C HIS A 130 -22.15 8.50 -8.95
N LEU A 131 -22.26 9.41 -7.98
CA LEU A 131 -21.67 10.74 -8.02
C LEU A 131 -20.49 10.73 -7.06
N VAL A 132 -19.29 10.82 -7.62
CA VAL A 132 -18.04 10.62 -6.90
C VAL A 132 -17.27 11.94 -6.88
N ASP A 133 -17.00 12.43 -5.69
CA ASP A 133 -16.12 13.56 -5.40
C ASP A 133 -14.82 13.00 -4.84
N LEU A 134 -13.76 13.03 -5.65
CA LEU A 134 -12.47 12.42 -5.31
C LEU A 134 -11.62 13.37 -4.47
N ALA A 135 -10.78 12.81 -3.62
CA ALA A 135 -9.71 13.52 -2.93
C ALA A 135 -8.73 14.18 -3.94
N GLY A 136 -8.00 15.18 -3.47
CA GLY A 136 -7.02 15.93 -4.24
C GLY A 136 -5.92 15.05 -4.83
N SER A 137 -5.55 15.31 -6.09
CA SER A 137 -4.53 14.56 -6.83
C SER A 137 -3.11 15.08 -6.63
N GLU A 138 -2.92 16.08 -5.77
CA GLU A 138 -1.64 16.70 -5.50
C GLU A 138 -0.65 15.75 -4.81
N LYS A 139 0.63 15.90 -5.18
CA LYS A 139 1.71 15.12 -4.58
C LYS A 139 1.95 15.53 -3.13
N VAL A 140 2.05 14.53 -2.25
CA VAL A 140 2.38 14.68 -0.82
C VAL A 140 3.58 15.60 -0.58
N GLY A 141 4.63 15.52 -1.40
CA GLY A 141 5.85 16.32 -1.23
C GLY A 141 5.67 17.83 -1.31
N LYS A 142 4.58 18.34 -1.90
CA LYS A 142 4.26 19.79 -1.94
C LYS A 142 3.52 20.28 -0.69
N THR A 143 2.93 19.37 0.07
CA THR A 143 2.05 19.72 1.20
C THR A 143 2.83 20.10 2.47
N GLY A 144 4.14 19.83 2.51
CA GLY A 144 4.96 20.05 3.71
C GLY A 144 4.51 19.23 4.93
N ALA A 145 3.66 18.22 4.73
CA ALA A 145 3.09 17.41 5.79
C ALA A 145 4.16 16.55 6.50
N SER A 146 4.15 16.55 7.83
CA SER A 146 5.02 15.73 8.68
C SER A 146 4.20 14.92 9.69
N GLY A 147 4.79 13.84 10.22
CA GLY A 147 4.16 12.98 11.22
C GLY A 147 2.88 12.28 10.73
N GLN A 148 1.82 12.29 11.55
CA GLN A 148 0.55 11.62 11.26
C GLN A 148 -0.12 12.13 9.97
N THR A 149 0.07 13.41 9.65
CA THR A 149 -0.40 14.07 8.42
C THR A 149 0.25 13.49 7.18
N LEU A 150 1.52 13.03 7.28
CA LEU A 150 2.22 12.37 6.17
C LEU A 150 1.67 10.97 5.91
N GLU A 151 1.40 10.19 6.97
CA GLU A 151 0.79 8.85 6.85
C GLU A 151 -0.62 8.90 6.27
N GLU A 152 -1.38 9.93 6.63
CA GLU A 152 -2.67 10.24 6.01
C GLU A 152 -2.52 10.56 4.52
N ALA A 153 -1.63 11.49 4.17
CA ALA A 153 -1.36 11.88 2.79
C ALA A 153 -0.88 10.71 1.92
N LYS A 154 -0.08 9.78 2.47
CA LYS A 154 0.30 8.52 1.81
C LYS A 154 -0.91 7.64 1.51
N LYS A 155 -1.81 7.45 2.48
CA LYS A 155 -3.01 6.60 2.30
C LYS A 155 -4.03 7.20 1.32
N ILE A 156 -4.13 8.52 1.27
CA ILE A 156 -4.98 9.21 0.28
C ILE A 156 -4.42 8.99 -1.12
N ASN A 157 -3.12 9.22 -1.28
CA ASN A 157 -2.43 8.97 -2.53
C ASN A 157 -2.44 7.49 -2.93
N LYS A 158 -2.51 6.55 -1.98
CA LYS A 158 -2.69 5.13 -2.29
C LYS A 158 -3.94 4.88 -3.14
N SER A 159 -5.09 5.44 -2.74
CA SER A 159 -6.35 5.25 -3.48
C SER A 159 -6.32 5.84 -4.89
N LEU A 160 -5.73 7.03 -5.07
CA LEU A 160 -5.57 7.67 -6.38
C LEU A 160 -4.49 7.00 -7.24
N THR A 161 -3.42 6.50 -6.61
CA THR A 161 -2.38 5.71 -7.29
C THR A 161 -2.96 4.39 -7.78
N ALA A 162 -3.74 3.69 -6.95
CA ALA A 162 -4.47 2.49 -7.34
C ALA A 162 -5.43 2.77 -8.51
N LEU A 163 -6.17 3.88 -8.47
CA LEU A 163 -7.01 4.32 -9.58
C LEU A 163 -6.19 4.52 -10.86
N GLY A 164 -5.03 5.17 -10.77
CA GLY A 164 -4.09 5.32 -11.88
C GLY A 164 -3.57 3.99 -12.42
N MET A 165 -3.24 3.03 -11.55
CA MET A 165 -2.80 1.68 -11.93
C MET A 165 -3.91 0.90 -12.64
N VAL A 166 -5.15 0.97 -12.15
CA VAL A 166 -6.32 0.34 -12.79
C VAL A 166 -6.53 0.90 -14.20
N ILE A 167 -6.45 2.22 -14.36
CA ILE A 167 -6.57 2.87 -15.67
C ILE A 167 -5.44 2.43 -16.60
N ASN A 168 -4.20 2.38 -16.13
CA ASN A 168 -3.07 1.93 -16.94
C ASN A 168 -3.25 0.47 -17.38
N ALA A 169 -3.65 -0.43 -16.46
CA ALA A 169 -3.89 -1.84 -16.79
C ALA A 169 -5.02 -2.02 -17.81
N LEU A 170 -6.10 -1.23 -17.70
CA LEU A 170 -7.23 -1.26 -18.63
C LEU A 170 -6.90 -0.73 -20.04
N THR A 171 -5.82 0.03 -20.18
CA THR A 171 -5.48 0.75 -21.42
C THR A 171 -4.26 0.20 -22.13
N ASP A 172 -3.37 -0.50 -21.41
CA ASP A 172 -2.17 -1.15 -21.97
C ASP A 172 -2.49 -2.35 -22.87
N GLY A 173 -3.67 -2.98 -22.71
CA GLY A 173 -4.12 -4.11 -23.54
C GLY A 173 -3.36 -5.42 -23.34
N LYS A 174 -2.20 -5.38 -22.67
CA LYS A 174 -1.38 -6.54 -22.30
C LYS A 174 -1.74 -7.14 -20.94
N SER A 175 -2.35 -6.35 -20.06
CA SER A 175 -2.67 -6.77 -18.69
C SER A 175 -3.93 -7.63 -18.66
N SER A 176 -3.80 -8.91 -18.28
CA SER A 176 -4.94 -9.81 -18.07
C SER A 176 -5.66 -9.56 -16.74
N HIS A 177 -4.91 -9.13 -15.72
CA HIS A 177 -5.42 -8.84 -14.39
C HIS A 177 -5.41 -7.34 -14.11
N VAL A 178 -6.57 -6.80 -13.71
CA VAL A 178 -6.72 -5.39 -13.32
C VAL A 178 -6.78 -5.29 -11.79
N PRO A 179 -5.92 -4.48 -11.15
CA PRO A 179 -5.74 -4.48 -9.70
C PRO A 179 -6.81 -3.66 -8.95
N TYR A 180 -8.09 -3.97 -9.13
CA TYR A 180 -9.19 -3.25 -8.44
C TYR A 180 -9.09 -3.35 -6.92
N ARG A 181 -8.45 -4.40 -6.39
CA ARG A 181 -8.37 -4.71 -4.96
C ARG A 181 -7.38 -3.86 -4.18
N ASP A 182 -6.52 -3.11 -4.86
CA ASP A 182 -5.45 -2.32 -4.23
C ASP A 182 -5.98 -1.16 -3.37
N SER A 183 -7.21 -0.70 -3.64
CA SER A 183 -7.93 0.26 -2.79
C SER A 183 -9.41 -0.04 -2.67
N LYS A 184 -10.05 0.41 -1.57
CA LYS A 184 -11.51 0.36 -1.40
C LYS A 184 -12.24 1.16 -2.49
N LEU A 185 -11.67 2.29 -2.90
CA LEU A 185 -12.20 3.14 -3.96
C LEU A 185 -12.30 2.39 -5.29
N THR A 186 -11.20 1.79 -5.75
CA THR A 186 -11.16 1.04 -7.02
C THR A 186 -12.02 -0.22 -7.00
N ARG A 187 -12.25 -0.83 -5.82
CA ARG A 187 -13.22 -1.92 -5.68
C ARG A 187 -14.65 -1.44 -5.86
N ILE A 188 -15.04 -0.35 -5.20
CA ILE A 188 -16.41 0.21 -5.31
C ILE A 188 -16.67 0.69 -6.74
N LEU A 189 -15.67 1.30 -7.39
CA LEU A 189 -15.76 1.82 -8.74
C LEU A 189 -15.40 0.81 -9.84
N GLN A 190 -15.26 -0.47 -9.51
CA GLN A 190 -14.88 -1.51 -10.45
C GLN A 190 -15.83 -1.58 -11.66
N GLU A 191 -17.14 -1.42 -11.44
CA GLU A 191 -18.09 -1.39 -12.57
C GLU A 191 -17.97 -0.14 -13.43
N ALA A 192 -17.54 0.98 -12.83
CA ALA A 192 -17.34 2.25 -13.53
C ALA A 192 -16.11 2.24 -14.45
N LEU A 193 -15.13 1.38 -14.19
CA LEU A 193 -13.86 1.33 -14.91
C LEU A 193 -13.74 -0.03 -15.61
N GLY A 194 -14.17 -0.13 -16.86
CA GLY A 194 -14.10 -1.37 -17.65
C GLY A 194 -15.26 -2.36 -17.43
N GLY A 195 -16.25 -2.01 -16.61
CA GLY A 195 -17.40 -2.86 -16.29
C GLY A 195 -18.72 -2.45 -16.96
N ASN A 196 -19.83 -2.76 -16.28
CA ASN A 196 -21.20 -2.46 -16.70
C ASN A 196 -21.64 -1.07 -16.21
N SER A 197 -21.07 -0.01 -16.78
CA SER A 197 -21.43 1.36 -16.41
C SER A 197 -21.22 2.34 -17.57
N ARG A 198 -22.06 3.38 -17.60
CA ARG A 198 -21.81 4.58 -18.40
C ARG A 198 -21.06 5.58 -17.53
N THR A 199 -19.78 5.75 -17.78
CA THR A 199 -18.89 6.53 -16.93
C THR A 199 -18.48 7.82 -17.61
N THR A 200 -18.64 8.94 -16.89
CA THR A 200 -18.11 10.25 -17.28
C THR A 200 -17.09 10.68 -16.24
N LEU A 201 -15.88 10.97 -16.68
CA LEU A 201 -14.83 11.54 -15.85
C LEU A 201 -14.74 13.04 -16.13
N ILE A 202 -14.86 13.85 -15.08
CA ILE A 202 -14.63 15.29 -15.14
C ILE A 202 -13.26 15.54 -14.52
N ILE A 203 -12.37 16.15 -15.30
CA ILE A 203 -11.05 16.56 -14.81
C ILE A 203 -11.08 18.06 -14.51
N ASN A 204 -10.73 18.43 -13.28
CA ASN A 204 -10.66 19.81 -12.85
C ASN A 204 -9.20 20.27 -12.85
N CYS A 205 -8.92 21.35 -13.58
CA CYS A 205 -7.57 21.87 -13.77
C CYS A 205 -7.48 23.33 -13.29
N SER A 206 -6.32 23.73 -12.78
CA SER A 206 -6.04 25.14 -12.48
C SER A 206 -5.44 25.82 -13.71
N PRO A 207 -5.88 27.03 -14.08
CA PRO A 207 -5.26 27.79 -15.16
C PRO A 207 -3.96 28.49 -14.72
N SER A 208 -3.59 28.42 -13.43
CA SER A 208 -2.39 29.09 -12.90
C SER A 208 -1.10 28.35 -13.28
N SER A 209 -0.09 29.12 -13.69
CA SER A 209 1.26 28.59 -13.95
C SER A 209 1.89 27.92 -12.73
N TYR A 210 1.53 28.35 -11.51
CA TYR A 210 1.98 27.71 -10.28
C TYR A 210 1.59 26.21 -10.21
N ASN A 211 0.46 25.85 -10.82
CA ASN A 211 -0.09 24.49 -10.84
C ASN A 211 0.12 23.77 -12.18
N GLU A 212 1.03 24.24 -13.04
CA GLU A 212 1.26 23.67 -14.37
C GLU A 212 1.53 22.16 -14.32
N ALA A 213 2.42 21.72 -13.43
CA ALA A 213 2.80 20.31 -13.32
C ALA A 213 1.62 19.40 -12.92
N GLU A 214 0.77 19.83 -11.98
CA GLU A 214 -0.40 19.06 -11.54
C GLU A 214 -1.49 19.04 -12.63
N THR A 215 -1.68 20.18 -13.31
CA THR A 215 -2.61 20.30 -14.44
C THR A 215 -2.20 19.37 -15.58
N LEU A 216 -0.92 19.33 -15.93
CA LEU A 216 -0.40 18.41 -16.96
C LEU A 216 -0.58 16.94 -16.54
N SER A 217 -0.33 16.60 -15.28
CA SER A 217 -0.56 15.25 -14.74
C SER A 217 -2.03 14.83 -14.88
N THR A 218 -2.94 15.73 -14.51
CA THR A 218 -4.39 15.54 -14.58
C THR A 218 -4.89 15.37 -16.02
N LEU A 219 -4.39 16.19 -16.95
CA LEU A 219 -4.72 16.08 -18.38
C LEU A 219 -4.24 14.73 -18.96
N ARG A 220 -3.01 14.32 -18.63
CA ARG A 220 -2.47 13.02 -19.06
C ARG A 220 -3.27 11.85 -18.48
N PHE A 221 -3.70 11.96 -17.23
CA PHE A 221 -4.60 10.99 -16.61
C PHE A 221 -5.93 10.90 -17.37
N GLY A 222 -6.57 12.04 -17.66
CA GLY A 222 -7.81 12.08 -18.45
C GLY A 222 -7.66 11.51 -19.86
N MET A 223 -6.54 11.79 -20.53
CA MET A 223 -6.21 11.21 -21.84
C MET A 223 -6.14 9.68 -21.80
N ARG A 224 -5.52 9.09 -20.76
CA ARG A 224 -5.50 7.63 -20.60
C ARG A 224 -6.89 7.10 -20.26
N ALA A 225 -7.59 7.71 -19.30
CA ALA A 225 -8.93 7.28 -18.92
C ALA A 225 -9.92 7.27 -20.10
N LYS A 226 -9.77 8.20 -21.06
CA LYS A 226 -10.59 8.28 -22.28
C LYS A 226 -10.53 7.02 -23.15
N THR A 227 -9.45 6.24 -23.11
CA THR A 227 -9.31 5.04 -23.96
C THR A 227 -9.98 3.80 -23.37
N ILE A 228 -10.39 3.84 -22.10
CA ILE A 228 -11.10 2.74 -21.43
C ILE A 228 -12.42 2.45 -22.15
N LYS A 229 -12.71 1.16 -22.34
CA LYS A 229 -13.94 0.68 -22.97
C LYS A 229 -14.81 -0.05 -21.94
N ASN A 230 -15.96 0.55 -21.61
CA ASN A 230 -16.97 -0.10 -20.77
C ASN A 230 -17.97 -0.89 -21.62
N LYS A 231 -18.53 -1.96 -21.05
CA LYS A 231 -19.55 -2.81 -21.66
C LYS A 231 -20.90 -2.59 -20.95
N ALA A 232 -21.46 -1.40 -21.11
CA ALA A 232 -22.72 -1.04 -20.47
C ALA A 232 -23.92 -1.81 -21.08
N LYS A 233 -24.74 -2.41 -20.22
CA LYS A 233 -25.96 -3.15 -20.50
C LYS A 233 -27.08 -2.62 -19.59
N VAL A 234 -28.33 -2.72 -20.05
CA VAL A 234 -29.48 -2.33 -19.24
C VAL A 234 -29.70 -3.38 -18.16
N ASN A 235 -29.74 -2.97 -16.89
CA ASN A 235 -30.08 -3.87 -15.79
C ASN A 235 -31.60 -4.02 -15.77
N ALA A 236 -32.09 -5.14 -16.30
CA ALA A 236 -33.49 -5.49 -16.34
C ALA A 236 -33.67 -6.91 -15.80
N ASP A 237 -34.49 -7.03 -14.77
CA ASP A 237 -35.00 -8.31 -14.31
C ASP A 237 -36.27 -8.61 -15.09
N LEU A 238 -36.18 -9.61 -15.97
CA LEU A 238 -37.33 -10.11 -16.72
C LEU A 238 -38.36 -10.69 -15.76
N SER A 239 -39.64 -10.52 -16.09
CA SER A 239 -40.70 -11.11 -15.28
C SER A 239 -40.58 -12.64 -15.28
N PRO A 240 -41.06 -13.35 -14.24
CA PRO A 240 -41.05 -14.81 -14.24
C PRO A 240 -41.78 -15.43 -15.44
N ALA A 241 -42.77 -14.72 -16.01
CA ALA A 241 -43.50 -15.14 -17.20
C ALA A 241 -42.63 -15.00 -18.47
N GLU A 242 -41.94 -13.88 -18.65
CA GLU A 242 -41.01 -13.66 -19.75
C GLU A 242 -39.81 -14.61 -19.66
N LEU A 243 -39.28 -14.83 -18.46
CA LEU A 243 -38.19 -15.78 -18.23
C LEU A 243 -38.59 -17.20 -18.60
N LYS A 244 -39.81 -17.64 -18.24
CA LYS A 244 -40.37 -18.93 -18.65
C LYS A 244 -40.57 -19.03 -20.17
N ALA A 245 -41.06 -17.97 -20.80
CA ALA A 245 -41.23 -17.92 -22.25
C ALA A 245 -39.89 -18.02 -22.99
N LEU A 246 -38.88 -17.29 -22.52
CA LEU A 246 -37.52 -17.34 -23.07
C LEU A 246 -36.89 -18.72 -22.84
N LEU A 247 -37.03 -19.29 -21.65
CA LEU A 247 -36.53 -20.63 -21.33
C LEU A 247 -37.22 -21.70 -22.20
N LYS A 248 -38.53 -21.57 -22.47
CA LYS A 248 -39.24 -22.44 -23.42
C LYS A 248 -38.66 -22.31 -24.83
N LYS A 249 -38.41 -21.08 -25.30
CA LYS A 249 -37.81 -20.81 -26.62
C LYS A 249 -36.41 -21.40 -26.75
N VAL A 250 -35.54 -21.14 -25.77
CA VAL A 250 -34.17 -21.68 -25.74
C VAL A 250 -34.18 -23.21 -25.67
N LYS A 251 -35.10 -23.81 -24.90
CA LYS A 251 -35.26 -25.27 -24.88
C LYS A 251 -35.69 -25.83 -26.23
N SER A 252 -36.63 -25.19 -26.93
CA SER A 252 -37.00 -25.63 -28.27
C SER A 252 -35.85 -25.49 -29.27
N GLU A 253 -35.11 -24.38 -29.21
CA GLU A 253 -33.92 -24.15 -30.05
C GLU A 253 -32.83 -25.19 -29.77
N ALA A 254 -32.58 -25.51 -28.50
CA ALA A 254 -31.62 -26.55 -28.11
C ALA A 254 -32.00 -27.93 -28.68
N VAL A 255 -33.29 -28.30 -28.62
CA VAL A 255 -33.77 -29.54 -29.23
C VAL A 255 -33.58 -29.53 -30.75
N THR A 256 -33.87 -28.42 -31.42
CA THR A 256 -33.66 -28.32 -32.88
C THR A 256 -32.18 -28.38 -33.27
N PHE A 257 -31.29 -27.73 -32.52
CA PHE A 257 -29.86 -27.81 -32.77
C PHE A 257 -29.29 -29.19 -32.47
N GLN A 258 -29.79 -29.87 -31.43
CA GLN A 258 -29.36 -31.23 -31.11
C GLN A 258 -29.79 -32.22 -32.21
N ALA A 259 -31.00 -32.07 -32.77
CA ALA A 259 -31.43 -32.83 -33.94
C ALA A 259 -30.59 -32.52 -35.19
N TYR A 260 -30.20 -31.25 -35.38
CA TYR A 260 -29.35 -30.84 -36.49
C TYR A 260 -27.94 -31.43 -36.38
N ILE A 261 -27.35 -31.40 -35.19
CA ILE A 261 -26.04 -32.01 -34.92
C ILE A 261 -26.08 -33.51 -35.18
N ALA A 262 -27.11 -34.23 -34.68
CA ALA A 262 -27.24 -35.66 -34.90
C ALA A 262 -27.36 -36.03 -36.40
N ALA A 263 -28.07 -35.21 -37.18
CA ALA A 263 -28.17 -35.40 -38.62
C ALA A 263 -26.84 -35.13 -39.34
N LEU A 264 -26.11 -34.07 -38.97
CA LEU A 264 -24.77 -33.79 -39.49
C LEU A 264 -23.75 -34.90 -39.13
N GLU A 265 -23.80 -35.42 -37.90
CA GLU A 265 -22.94 -36.52 -37.46
C GLU A 265 -23.20 -37.80 -38.28
N GLY A 266 -24.46 -38.08 -38.64
CA GLY A 266 -24.82 -39.16 -39.54
C GLY A 266 -24.24 -38.99 -40.94
N GLU A 267 -24.32 -37.78 -41.50
CA GLU A 267 -23.75 -37.43 -42.81
C GLU A 267 -22.21 -37.58 -42.84
N VAL A 268 -21.55 -37.07 -41.80
CA VAL A 268 -20.10 -37.25 -41.61
C VAL A 268 -19.72 -38.73 -41.46
N GLY A 269 -20.57 -39.52 -40.81
CA GLY A 269 -20.41 -40.97 -40.70
C GLY A 269 -20.39 -41.67 -42.06
N CYS A 270 -21.29 -41.30 -42.98
CA CYS A 270 -21.32 -41.81 -44.35
C CYS A 270 -20.02 -41.48 -45.11
N TRP A 271 -19.53 -40.23 -45.00
CA TRP A 271 -18.27 -39.83 -45.63
C TRP A 271 -17.07 -40.59 -45.07
N ARG A 272 -17.02 -40.80 -43.75
CA ARG A 272 -15.97 -41.60 -43.10
C ARG A 272 -16.01 -43.07 -43.49
N ALA A 273 -17.17 -43.60 -43.87
CA ALA A 273 -17.34 -44.96 -44.40
C ALA A 273 -16.98 -45.08 -45.90
N GLY A 274 -16.51 -44.00 -46.53
CA GLY A 274 -16.13 -43.98 -47.95
C GLY A 274 -17.29 -43.79 -48.93
N GLN A 275 -18.48 -43.47 -48.44
CA GLN A 275 -19.65 -43.16 -49.27
C GLN A 275 -19.76 -41.65 -49.49
N SER A 276 -20.29 -41.19 -50.63
CA SER A 276 -20.58 -39.78 -50.86
C SER A 276 -22.07 -39.49 -50.76
N VAL A 277 -22.42 -38.38 -50.10
CA VAL A 277 -23.80 -37.89 -50.03
C VAL A 277 -23.94 -36.77 -51.07
N PRO A 278 -24.88 -36.87 -52.04
CA PRO A 278 -25.10 -35.83 -53.03
C PRO A 278 -25.46 -34.48 -52.39
N GLU A 279 -24.99 -33.37 -52.96
CA GLU A 279 -25.23 -31.99 -52.47
C GLU A 279 -26.72 -31.68 -52.20
N THR A 280 -27.62 -32.27 -52.99
CA THR A 280 -29.06 -32.10 -52.83
C THR A 280 -29.61 -32.70 -51.54
N GLN A 281 -28.90 -33.65 -50.93
CA GLN A 281 -29.28 -34.38 -49.72
C GLN A 281 -28.55 -33.91 -48.45
N TRP A 282 -27.64 -32.94 -48.57
CA TRP A 282 -26.94 -32.40 -47.40
C TRP A 282 -27.89 -31.88 -46.33
N VAL A 283 -27.50 -32.10 -45.08
CA VAL A 283 -28.26 -31.73 -43.90
C VAL A 283 -28.14 -30.22 -43.70
N THR A 284 -29.26 -29.52 -43.87
CA THR A 284 -29.36 -28.08 -43.60
C THR A 284 -30.29 -27.82 -42.42
N LEU A 285 -30.04 -26.71 -41.71
CA LEU A 285 -30.86 -26.32 -40.55
C LEU A 285 -32.33 -26.11 -40.94
N GLU A 286 -32.59 -25.66 -42.18
CA GLU A 286 -33.94 -25.51 -42.74
C GLU A 286 -34.66 -26.84 -42.95
N LYS A 287 -33.96 -27.89 -43.40
CA LYS A 287 -34.56 -29.22 -43.59
C LYS A 287 -34.90 -29.89 -42.25
N VAL A 288 -34.06 -29.72 -41.24
CA VAL A 288 -34.29 -30.27 -39.89
C VAL A 288 -35.42 -29.52 -39.18
N THR A 289 -35.52 -28.20 -39.36
CA THR A 289 -36.64 -27.41 -38.80
C THR A 289 -37.98 -27.67 -39.48
N LYS A 290 -37.99 -28.08 -40.76
CA LYS A 290 -39.20 -28.53 -41.48
C LYS A 290 -39.54 -30.02 -41.29
N GLY A 291 -38.69 -30.78 -40.60
CA GLY A 291 -38.91 -32.21 -40.35
C GLY A 291 -38.76 -33.11 -41.58
N GLU A 292 -38.03 -32.66 -42.61
CA GLU A 292 -37.90 -33.35 -43.91
C GLU A 292 -36.73 -34.37 -43.95
N THR A 293 -36.00 -34.57 -42.85
CA THR A 293 -34.95 -35.60 -42.78
C THR A 293 -35.57 -36.97 -42.51
N GLY A 294 -35.72 -37.76 -43.57
CA GLY A 294 -36.16 -39.15 -43.50
C GLY A 294 -35.28 -39.99 -42.57
N SER A 295 -35.93 -40.79 -41.72
CA SER A 295 -35.32 -41.78 -40.86
C SER A 295 -34.51 -42.78 -41.70
N ALA A 296 -33.18 -42.72 -41.64
CA ALA A 296 -32.32 -43.77 -42.16
C ALA A 296 -32.22 -44.88 -41.10
N SER A 297 -32.83 -46.01 -41.44
CA SER A 297 -32.82 -47.28 -40.73
C SER A 297 -31.41 -47.80 -40.42
N SER A 298 -31.25 -48.33 -39.22
CA SER A 298 -30.11 -49.15 -38.78
C SER A 298 -29.99 -50.44 -39.60
N PRO A 299 -28.78 -50.90 -39.99
CA PRO A 299 -28.59 -52.28 -40.42
C PRO A 299 -27.82 -53.12 -39.40
N THR A 300 -28.32 -54.33 -39.24
CA THR A 300 -27.88 -55.44 -38.38
C THR A 300 -26.69 -56.20 -38.99
N THR A 301 -25.79 -56.65 -38.12
CA THR A 301 -24.88 -57.82 -38.18
C THR A 301 -24.69 -58.60 -39.50
N ALA A 302 -23.43 -58.69 -39.97
CA ALA A 302 -22.80 -59.94 -40.41
C ALA A 302 -21.27 -59.79 -40.56
N ALA A 303 -20.52 -60.72 -39.95
CA ALA A 303 -19.12 -61.08 -40.26
C ALA A 303 -19.14 -62.54 -40.81
N PRO A 304 -18.04 -63.20 -41.28
CA PRO A 304 -16.61 -62.81 -41.42
C PRO A 304 -16.10 -63.08 -42.88
N THR A 305 -14.84 -62.91 -43.32
CA THR A 305 -13.66 -63.77 -43.04
C THR A 305 -12.44 -63.34 -43.88
N ALA A 306 -11.25 -63.45 -43.28
CA ALA A 306 -9.94 -63.84 -43.86
C ALA A 306 -9.06 -62.82 -44.64
N PRO A 307 -7.72 -63.03 -44.62
CA PRO A 307 -6.72 -61.95 -44.60
C PRO A 307 -5.82 -61.86 -45.84
N ILE A 308 -5.14 -60.70 -45.90
CA ILE A 308 -4.06 -60.22 -46.79
C ILE A 308 -3.03 -61.32 -47.16
N PRO A 309 -2.43 -61.26 -48.36
CA PRO A 309 -1.00 -60.86 -48.35
C PRO A 309 -0.55 -59.95 -49.51
N ALA A 310 0.34 -59.02 -49.12
CA ALA A 310 1.48 -58.43 -49.81
C ALA A 310 1.54 -58.46 -51.36
N PHE A 311 1.56 -57.27 -51.98
CA PHE A 311 2.14 -57.09 -53.31
C PHE A 311 3.54 -56.45 -53.19
N LYS A 312 4.55 -57.26 -53.52
CA LYS A 312 5.94 -56.88 -53.74
C LYS A 312 6.12 -56.60 -55.24
N ALA A 313 6.88 -55.56 -55.51
CA ALA A 313 7.32 -55.05 -56.82
C ALA A 313 7.40 -56.09 -57.96
N LEU A 314 6.78 -55.75 -59.09
CA LEU A 314 7.29 -56.07 -60.42
C LEU A 314 7.14 -54.85 -61.32
N MET A 315 8.26 -54.49 -61.91
CA MET A 315 8.38 -53.57 -63.03
C MET A 315 7.52 -54.06 -64.20
N ASP A 316 6.75 -53.17 -64.79
CA ASP A 316 6.17 -53.37 -66.11
C ASP A 316 6.33 -52.09 -66.94
N ASP A 317 7.15 -52.24 -67.99
CA ASP A 317 7.52 -51.26 -69.01
C ASP A 317 6.36 -51.10 -70.00
N SER A 318 5.36 -50.28 -69.64
CA SER A 318 4.31 -49.88 -70.58
C SER A 318 3.84 -48.45 -70.32
N ARG A 319 4.70 -47.48 -70.66
CA ARG A 319 4.24 -46.11 -70.96
C ARG A 319 3.82 -46.06 -72.42
N PRO A 320 2.56 -45.71 -72.75
CA PRO A 320 2.27 -45.20 -74.08
C PRO A 320 3.03 -43.89 -74.24
N ALA A 321 3.87 -43.80 -75.27
CA ALA A 321 4.53 -42.56 -75.64
C ALA A 321 3.47 -41.51 -75.97
N THR A 322 3.30 -40.53 -75.09
CA THR A 322 2.58 -39.29 -75.41
C THR A 322 3.31 -38.63 -76.58
N PRO A 323 2.61 -38.13 -77.60
CA PRO A 323 3.26 -37.51 -78.75
C PRO A 323 4.11 -36.35 -78.25
N ALA A 324 5.41 -36.38 -78.54
CA ALA A 324 6.28 -35.23 -78.31
C ALA A 324 5.74 -34.09 -79.19
N MET A 325 4.99 -33.16 -78.58
CA MET A 325 4.68 -31.89 -79.21
C MET A 325 6.02 -31.23 -79.53
N VAL A 326 6.27 -31.03 -80.82
CA VAL A 326 7.34 -30.15 -81.27
C VAL A 326 6.87 -28.74 -80.92
N LEU A 327 7.20 -28.30 -79.69
CA LEU A 327 7.07 -26.90 -79.31
C LEU A 327 7.91 -26.07 -80.29
N GLU A 328 7.30 -25.02 -80.84
CA GLU A 328 8.03 -24.05 -81.65
C GLU A 328 9.19 -23.47 -80.81
N LYS A 329 10.29 -23.07 -81.47
CA LYS A 329 11.52 -22.65 -80.79
C LYS A 329 11.25 -21.58 -79.70
N ASP A 330 10.27 -20.73 -79.94
CA ASP A 330 9.88 -19.61 -79.08
C ASP A 330 9.14 -20.10 -77.80
N GLU A 331 8.29 -21.12 -77.89
CA GLU A 331 7.58 -21.67 -76.73
C GLU A 331 8.51 -22.46 -75.79
N ARG A 332 9.54 -23.10 -76.36
CA ARG A 332 10.56 -23.81 -75.59
C ARG A 332 11.48 -22.83 -74.85
N GLU A 333 11.78 -21.68 -75.44
CA GLU A 333 12.55 -20.60 -74.80
C GLU A 333 11.75 -19.92 -73.68
N GLU A 334 10.45 -19.69 -73.86
CA GLU A 334 9.58 -19.20 -72.78
C GLU A 334 9.47 -20.19 -71.61
N PHE A 335 9.36 -21.49 -71.90
CA PHE A 335 9.31 -22.52 -70.86
C PHE A 335 10.62 -22.59 -70.07
N LEU A 336 11.77 -22.54 -70.75
CA LEU A 336 13.09 -22.54 -70.11
C LEU A 336 13.29 -21.30 -69.23
N LYS A 337 12.79 -20.15 -69.69
CA LYS A 337 12.85 -18.90 -68.92
C LYS A 337 12.01 -18.98 -67.65
N ARG A 338 10.81 -19.56 -67.74
CA ARG A 338 9.92 -19.77 -66.59
C ARG A 338 10.46 -20.81 -65.62
N GLU A 339 11.13 -21.85 -66.13
CA GLU A 339 11.80 -22.86 -65.31
C GLU A 339 12.97 -22.25 -64.52
N ASN A 340 13.83 -21.47 -65.18
CA ASN A 340 14.92 -20.76 -64.50
C ASN A 340 14.40 -19.76 -63.46
N GLU A 341 13.34 -19.01 -63.79
CA GLU A 341 12.72 -18.07 -62.85
C GLU A 341 12.12 -18.77 -61.62
N LEU A 342 11.51 -19.95 -61.80
CA LEU A 342 11.05 -20.78 -60.69
C LEU A 342 12.21 -21.35 -59.88
N THR A 343 13.31 -21.71 -60.53
CA THR A 343 14.52 -22.25 -59.87
C THR A 343 15.18 -21.18 -59.00
N ASP A 344 15.26 -19.95 -59.50
CA ASP A 344 15.78 -18.79 -58.76
C ASP A 344 14.87 -18.47 -57.55
N GLN A 345 13.55 -18.52 -57.72
CA GLN A 345 12.60 -18.35 -56.60
C GLN A 345 12.73 -19.44 -55.54
N ILE A 346 12.99 -20.69 -55.94
CA ILE A 346 13.22 -21.79 -54.99
C ILE A 346 14.52 -21.53 -54.22
N ALA A 347 15.61 -21.15 -54.88
CA ALA A 347 16.89 -20.86 -54.25
C ALA A 347 16.79 -19.68 -53.25
N GLU A 348 16.03 -18.64 -53.60
CA GLU A 348 15.75 -17.52 -52.71
C GLU A 348 14.97 -17.97 -51.46
N LYS A 349 13.93 -18.81 -51.64
CA LYS A 349 13.14 -19.35 -50.52
C LYS A 349 13.95 -20.29 -49.64
N GLU A 350 14.85 -21.09 -50.20
CA GLU A 350 15.77 -21.93 -49.43
C GLU A 350 16.76 -21.09 -48.60
N SER A 351 17.27 -20.00 -49.17
CA SER A 351 18.11 -19.05 -48.42
C SER A 351 17.35 -18.34 -47.29
N GLU A 352 16.10 -17.93 -47.52
CA GLU A 352 15.24 -17.38 -46.46
C GLU A 352 14.95 -18.39 -45.35
N LEU A 353 14.78 -19.67 -45.70
CA LEU A 353 14.47 -20.74 -44.75
C LEU A 353 15.68 -21.01 -43.85
N THR A 354 16.88 -21.11 -44.41
CA THR A 354 18.12 -21.27 -43.63
C THR A 354 18.39 -20.08 -42.70
N ASN A 355 18.13 -18.85 -43.14
CA ASN A 355 18.23 -17.66 -42.28
C ASN A 355 17.19 -17.66 -41.14
N ARG A 356 15.98 -18.18 -41.37
CA ARG A 356 14.99 -18.33 -40.29
C ARG A 356 15.35 -19.45 -39.31
N GLU A 357 15.96 -20.53 -39.78
CA GLU A 357 16.43 -21.62 -38.92
C GLU A 357 17.57 -21.18 -37.99
N THR A 358 18.51 -20.37 -38.48
CA THR A 358 19.59 -19.81 -37.65
C THR A 358 19.05 -18.85 -36.59
N GLN A 359 18.09 -17.98 -36.95
CA GLN A 359 17.40 -17.10 -36.00
C GLN A 359 16.62 -17.90 -34.94
N LEU A 360 15.94 -18.97 -35.34
CA LEU A 360 15.23 -19.84 -34.39
C LEU A 360 16.18 -20.54 -33.41
N ASN A 361 17.37 -20.92 -33.85
CA ASN A 361 18.36 -21.52 -32.97
C ASN A 361 18.95 -20.50 -31.98
N GLN A 362 19.23 -19.27 -32.42
CA GLN A 362 19.67 -18.18 -31.55
C GLN A 362 18.62 -17.85 -30.47
N LEU A 363 17.35 -17.72 -30.87
CA LEU A 363 16.25 -17.46 -29.92
C LEU A 363 16.06 -18.61 -28.92
N LYS A 364 16.33 -19.87 -29.32
CA LYS A 364 16.28 -21.02 -28.41
C LYS A 364 17.41 -20.99 -27.39
N GLU A 365 18.61 -20.57 -27.78
CA GLU A 365 19.75 -20.40 -26.86
C GLU A 365 19.48 -19.27 -25.86
N GLU A 366 18.97 -18.13 -26.31
CA GLU A 366 18.56 -17.02 -25.43
C GLU A 366 17.47 -17.45 -24.44
N LEU A 367 16.46 -18.19 -24.91
CA LEU A 367 15.42 -18.75 -24.04
C LEU A 367 16.00 -19.72 -23.00
N GLY A 368 17.02 -20.50 -23.36
CA GLY A 368 17.75 -21.37 -22.45
C GLY A 368 18.46 -20.58 -21.35
N TYR A 369 19.17 -19.52 -21.73
CA TYR A 369 19.85 -18.62 -20.80
C TYR A 369 18.89 -17.96 -19.82
N PHE A 370 17.76 -17.42 -20.30
CA PHE A 370 16.76 -16.79 -19.43
C PHE A 370 16.12 -17.79 -18.46
N LYS A 371 15.87 -19.03 -18.89
CA LYS A 371 15.34 -20.08 -18.01
C LYS A 371 16.32 -20.46 -16.90
N GLU A 372 17.62 -20.50 -17.19
CA GLU A 372 18.63 -20.80 -16.19
C GLU A 372 18.74 -19.66 -15.17
N GLN A 373 18.68 -18.41 -15.63
CA GLN A 373 18.66 -17.22 -14.78
C GLN A 373 17.41 -17.16 -13.89
N GLU A 374 16.22 -17.49 -14.44
CA GLU A 374 14.98 -17.60 -13.68
C GLU A 374 15.08 -18.68 -12.58
N GLY A 375 15.71 -19.82 -12.90
CA GLY A 375 15.96 -20.89 -11.94
C GLY A 375 16.88 -20.44 -10.79
N GLN A 376 17.90 -19.64 -11.09
CA GLN A 376 18.83 -19.11 -10.08
C GLN A 376 18.15 -18.08 -9.16
N ILE A 377 17.41 -17.13 -9.73
CA ILE A 377 16.61 -16.15 -8.97
C ILE A 377 15.56 -16.86 -8.09
N THR A 378 14.96 -17.95 -8.58
CA THR A 378 14.00 -18.72 -7.79
C THR A 378 14.64 -19.37 -6.57
N LYS A 379 15.86 -19.90 -6.70
CA LYS A 379 16.62 -20.47 -5.56
C LYS A 379 17.01 -19.38 -4.55
N GLU A 380 17.45 -18.22 -5.01
CA GLU A 380 17.76 -17.09 -4.13
C GLU A 380 16.53 -16.60 -3.37
N ASN A 381 15.38 -16.48 -4.04
CA ASN A 381 14.12 -16.13 -3.37
C ASN A 381 13.68 -17.16 -2.32
N GLN A 382 13.92 -18.45 -2.56
CA GLN A 382 13.66 -19.51 -1.58
C GLN A 382 14.56 -19.35 -0.35
N LEU A 383 15.85 -19.10 -0.53
CA LEU A 383 16.81 -18.85 0.55
C LEU A 383 16.43 -17.60 1.37
N MET A 384 16.14 -16.49 0.70
CA MET A 384 15.69 -15.25 1.34
C MET A 384 14.40 -15.47 2.14
N THR A 385 13.48 -16.30 1.63
CA THR A 385 12.24 -16.64 2.34
C THR A 385 12.52 -17.46 3.60
N THR A 386 13.46 -18.40 3.55
CA THR A 386 13.87 -19.17 4.74
C THR A 386 14.53 -18.28 5.81
N GLU A 387 15.43 -17.38 5.41
CA GLU A 387 16.08 -16.44 6.32
C GLU A 387 15.07 -15.47 6.96
N LEU A 388 14.10 -14.97 6.19
CA LEU A 388 13.02 -14.13 6.72
C LEU A 388 12.16 -14.85 7.76
N ASN A 389 11.89 -16.14 7.55
CA ASN A 389 11.13 -16.94 8.52
C ASN A 389 11.94 -17.17 9.81
N GLU A 390 13.25 -17.38 9.70
CA GLU A 390 14.13 -17.52 10.85
C GLU A 390 14.23 -16.23 11.66
N LEU A 391 14.45 -15.08 11.00
CA LEU A 391 14.45 -13.76 11.63
C LEU A 391 13.11 -13.47 12.31
N ARG A 392 11.99 -13.86 11.70
CA ARG A 392 10.66 -13.68 12.28
C ARG A 392 10.48 -14.52 13.55
N LEU A 393 11.02 -15.74 13.58
CA LEU A 393 10.99 -16.58 14.77
C LEU A 393 11.86 -15.99 15.89
N GLN A 394 13.03 -15.46 15.56
CA GLN A 394 13.89 -14.76 16.52
C GLN A 394 13.20 -13.52 17.10
N LEU A 395 12.55 -12.70 16.26
CA LEU A 395 11.79 -11.53 16.71
C LEU A 395 10.65 -11.94 17.66
N GLN A 396 9.96 -13.04 17.34
CA GLN A 396 8.90 -13.56 18.19
C GLN A 396 9.42 -14.03 19.54
N LYS A 397 10.59 -14.69 19.57
CA LYS A 397 11.26 -15.10 20.81
C LYS A 397 11.59 -13.89 21.70
N VAL A 398 12.23 -12.87 21.13
CA VAL A 398 12.57 -11.63 21.86
C VAL A 398 11.31 -10.91 22.35
N SER A 399 10.22 -10.92 21.57
CA SER A 399 8.94 -10.35 22.01
C SER A 399 8.34 -11.09 23.21
N TYR A 400 8.47 -12.41 23.28
CA TYR A 400 8.03 -13.19 24.45
C TYR A 400 8.90 -12.90 25.68
N GLU A 401 10.22 -12.88 25.52
CA GLU A 401 11.15 -12.53 26.61
C GLU A 401 10.89 -11.11 27.13
N SER A 402 10.61 -10.15 26.24
CA SER A 402 10.23 -8.79 26.63
C SER A 402 8.92 -8.76 27.44
N LYS A 403 7.90 -9.53 27.05
CA LYS A 403 6.64 -9.63 27.82
C LYS A 403 6.85 -10.28 29.19
N GLU A 404 7.67 -11.31 29.27
CA GLU A 404 8.03 -11.95 30.53
C GLU A 404 8.75 -10.96 31.45
N ASN A 405 9.70 -10.19 30.92
CA ASN A 405 10.39 -9.14 31.66
C ASN A 405 9.47 -8.02 32.14
N VAL A 406 8.40 -7.68 31.39
CA VAL A 406 7.40 -6.72 31.86
C VAL A 406 6.63 -7.27 33.06
N ILE A 407 6.23 -8.54 33.02
CA ILE A 407 5.51 -9.19 34.12
C ILE A 407 6.40 -9.26 35.37
N THR A 408 7.67 -9.60 35.23
CA THR A 408 8.61 -9.64 36.36
C THR A 408 8.84 -8.26 36.96
N VAL A 409 8.98 -7.22 36.12
CA VAL A 409 9.10 -5.83 36.57
C VAL A 409 7.86 -5.37 37.34
N ASP A 410 6.66 -5.70 36.87
CA ASP A 410 5.43 -5.31 37.57
C ASP A 410 5.26 -6.05 38.90
N SER A 411 5.66 -7.32 38.98
CA SER A 411 5.72 -8.05 40.25
C SER A 411 6.72 -7.42 41.24
N LEU A 412 7.90 -7.00 40.77
CA LEU A 412 8.90 -6.31 41.60
C LEU A 412 8.44 -4.91 42.04
N LYS A 413 7.58 -4.24 41.27
CA LYS A 413 6.99 -2.96 41.68
C LYS A 413 5.96 -3.16 42.79
N GLU A 414 5.14 -4.21 42.71
CA GLU A 414 4.14 -4.52 43.72
C GLU A 414 4.80 -4.81 45.08
N THR A 415 5.83 -5.66 45.09
CA THR A 415 6.61 -5.93 46.32
C THR A 415 7.29 -4.67 46.87
N ASN A 416 7.82 -3.80 46.01
CA ASN A 416 8.35 -2.50 46.45
C ASN A 416 7.29 -1.57 47.04
N GLN A 417 6.05 -1.61 46.55
CA GLN A 417 4.95 -0.83 47.12
C GLN A 417 4.58 -1.33 48.52
N GLU A 418 4.52 -2.65 48.70
CA GLU A 418 4.29 -3.28 50.01
C GLU A 418 5.39 -2.91 51.02
N LEU A 419 6.66 -3.06 50.65
CA LEU A 419 7.80 -2.67 51.47
C LEU A 419 7.79 -1.18 51.84
N ASN A 420 7.39 -0.31 50.92
CA ASN A 420 7.26 1.12 51.22
C ASN A 420 6.12 1.40 52.20
N ALA A 421 5.00 0.69 52.11
CA ALA A 421 3.89 0.81 53.05
C ALA A 421 4.31 0.35 54.46
N GLU A 422 5.04 -0.77 54.57
CA GLU A 422 5.61 -1.25 55.83
C GLU A 422 6.58 -0.24 56.45
N LEU A 423 7.45 0.37 55.62
CA LEU A 423 8.37 1.41 56.07
C LEU A 423 7.65 2.66 56.62
N GLU A 424 6.56 3.10 55.98
CA GLU A 424 5.78 4.23 56.48
C GLU A 424 5.07 3.90 57.80
N GLU A 425 4.54 2.68 57.95
CA GLU A 425 3.95 2.24 59.22
C GLU A 425 4.99 2.17 60.33
N LEU A 426 6.18 1.62 60.06
CA LEU A 426 7.30 1.60 61.01
C LEU A 426 7.76 3.01 61.41
N LYS A 427 7.83 3.95 60.45
CA LYS A 427 8.16 5.36 60.74
C LYS A 427 7.13 6.00 61.66
N LYS A 428 5.84 5.71 61.44
CA LYS A 428 4.76 6.22 62.28
C LYS A 428 4.86 5.67 63.71
N GLN A 429 5.10 4.38 63.86
CA GLN A 429 5.32 3.75 65.18
C GLN A 429 6.53 4.37 65.91
N LEU A 430 7.62 4.62 65.19
CA LEU A 430 8.80 5.32 65.73
C LEU A 430 8.49 6.75 66.18
N LEU A 431 7.67 7.47 65.42
CA LEU A 431 7.25 8.83 65.75
C LEU A 431 6.40 8.84 67.03
N ASP A 432 5.44 7.92 67.14
CA ASP A 432 4.56 7.79 68.31
C ASP A 432 5.36 7.44 69.57
N LEU A 433 6.32 6.52 69.47
CA LEU A 433 7.25 6.20 70.57
C LEU A 433 8.09 7.41 70.99
N ARG A 434 8.53 8.23 70.03
CA ARG A 434 9.32 9.44 70.30
C ARG A 434 8.48 10.52 70.99
N ILE A 435 7.21 10.66 70.62
CA ILE A 435 6.26 11.56 71.29
C ILE A 435 6.01 11.07 72.72
N ALA A 436 5.76 9.78 72.93
CA ALA A 436 5.57 9.20 74.27
C ALA A 436 6.79 9.36 75.19
N GLN A 437 8.02 9.23 74.65
CA GLN A 437 9.25 9.52 75.39
C GLN A 437 9.36 11.00 75.78
N LYS A 438 8.98 11.92 74.88
CA LYS A 438 9.02 13.36 75.14
C LYS A 438 8.00 13.76 76.21
N GLU A 439 6.79 13.21 76.16
CA GLU A 439 5.75 13.45 77.18
C GLU A 439 6.16 12.92 78.56
N SER A 440 6.80 11.75 78.61
CA SER A 440 7.34 11.20 79.87
C SER A 440 8.46 12.09 80.46
N ALA A 441 9.32 12.65 79.61
CA ALA A 441 10.42 13.53 80.04
C ALA A 441 9.94 14.91 80.51
N ASP A 442 8.88 15.46 79.92
CA ASP A 442 8.30 16.74 80.36
C ASP A 442 7.48 16.56 81.65
N GLY A 443 6.80 15.41 81.84
CA GLY A 443 6.15 15.06 83.11
C GLY A 443 7.12 14.95 84.29
N GLU A 444 8.33 14.40 84.09
CA GLU A 444 9.38 14.38 85.12
C GLU A 444 9.93 15.78 85.45
N LYS A 445 10.03 16.66 84.45
CA LYS A 445 10.52 18.04 84.65
C LYS A 445 9.51 18.89 85.42
N GLU A 446 8.21 18.73 85.18
CA GLU A 446 7.17 19.42 85.96
C GLU A 446 7.14 18.93 87.42
N LYS A 447 7.30 17.63 87.64
CA LYS A 447 7.37 17.05 88.99
C LYS A 447 8.57 17.58 89.79
N LYS A 448 9.75 17.70 89.16
CA LYS A 448 10.95 18.30 89.76
C LYS A 448 10.84 19.81 90.01
N LYS A 449 10.07 20.55 89.20
CA LYS A 449 9.79 21.98 89.43
C LYS A 449 8.83 22.20 90.61
N ALA A 450 7.81 21.34 90.74
CA ALA A 450 6.89 21.36 91.88
C ALA A 450 7.59 21.05 93.20
N GLU A 451 8.50 20.06 93.23
CA GLU A 451 9.31 19.76 94.42
C GLU A 451 10.27 20.90 94.82
N LYS A 452 10.90 21.57 93.85
CA LYS A 452 11.79 22.72 94.13
C LYS A 452 11.04 23.96 94.62
N MET A 453 9.82 24.19 94.13
CA MET A 453 8.98 25.31 94.58
C MET A 453 8.46 25.09 96.01
N ALA A 454 8.15 23.84 96.39
CA ALA A 454 7.77 23.49 97.76
C ALA A 454 8.93 23.63 98.75
N ALA A 455 10.17 23.35 98.34
CA ALA A 455 11.36 23.51 99.18
C ALA A 455 11.73 24.99 99.45
N MET A 456 11.27 25.95 98.63
CA MET A 456 11.61 27.37 98.74
C MET A 456 10.67 28.17 99.66
N MET A 457 9.54 27.59 100.10
CA MET A 457 8.59 28.23 101.01
C MET A 457 8.75 27.81 102.49
N ALA A 458 9.83 27.10 102.83
CA ALA A 458 9.99 26.50 104.16
C ALA A 458 10.95 27.24 105.12
N ASN A 459 11.45 28.44 104.84
CA ASN A 459 12.21 29.24 105.82
C ASN A 459 12.07 30.77 105.61
N PHE A 460 11.37 31.43 106.54
CA PHE A 460 11.40 32.89 106.83
C PHE A 460 12.82 33.29 107.33
N ASP A 461 13.51 34.35 106.84
CA ASP A 461 13.37 35.83 107.02
C ASP A 461 13.88 36.33 108.41
N PRO A 462 14.30 37.61 108.68
CA PRO A 462 14.64 38.79 107.85
C PRO A 462 15.95 39.55 108.29
N SER A 463 16.50 40.44 107.44
CA SER A 463 16.87 41.85 107.81
C SER A 463 17.75 42.61 106.79
N VAL A 464 17.24 43.79 106.39
CA VAL A 464 17.85 45.13 106.23
C VAL A 464 19.23 45.28 105.54
N SER A 465 19.28 45.92 104.36
CA SER A 465 19.73 47.33 104.19
C SER A 465 19.91 47.72 102.71
N SER A 466 19.61 48.99 102.44
CA SER A 466 19.57 49.72 101.17
C SER A 466 20.92 49.96 100.47
N LEU A 467 20.91 50.19 99.15
CA LEU A 467 21.11 51.53 98.52
C LEU A 467 21.77 51.46 97.11
N GLU A 468 21.03 52.07 96.18
CA GLU A 468 21.32 52.69 94.86
C GLU A 468 22.76 52.86 94.31
N ARG A 469 22.89 52.56 93.00
CA ARG A 469 23.30 53.49 91.90
C ARG A 469 23.28 52.71 90.56
N ALA A 470 22.44 53.06 89.58
CA ALA A 470 22.63 54.06 88.51
C ALA A 470 23.91 53.83 87.66
N THR A 471 24.03 53.99 86.34
CA THR A 471 23.21 54.20 85.13
C THR A 471 24.24 54.22 83.96
N PHE A 472 23.80 54.13 82.70
CA PHE A 472 24.49 54.48 81.42
C PHE A 472 25.13 53.27 80.69
N VAL A 473 24.82 52.90 79.43
CA VAL A 473 24.57 53.67 78.18
C VAL A 473 23.57 52.91 77.27
N ILE A 474 22.77 53.64 76.50
CA ILE A 474 21.85 53.22 75.40
C ILE A 474 22.41 53.82 74.07
N PRO A 475 22.02 53.49 72.81
CA PRO A 475 21.54 52.29 72.09
C PRO A 475 22.36 52.01 70.78
N HIS A 476 22.17 50.88 70.07
CA HIS A 476 21.90 50.95 68.61
C HIS A 476 21.39 49.63 68.01
N PHE A 477 20.39 49.80 67.15
CA PHE A 477 19.82 48.85 66.19
C PHE A 477 20.86 48.19 65.26
N ALA A 478 20.51 46.99 64.79
CA ALA A 478 20.93 46.39 63.52
C ALA A 478 22.37 45.82 63.40
N TYR A 479 22.63 44.60 63.93
CA TYR A 479 23.63 43.71 63.33
C TYR A 479 23.55 42.21 63.73
N ALA A 480 22.36 41.60 63.75
CA ALA A 480 22.25 40.15 64.05
C ALA A 480 21.28 39.38 63.14
N LEU A 481 21.10 39.85 61.90
CA LEU A 481 20.38 39.11 60.85
C LEU A 481 21.23 38.90 59.58
N HIS A 482 22.54 39.13 59.67
CA HIS A 482 23.47 38.99 58.53
C HIS A 482 24.68 38.07 58.81
N SER A 483 24.65 37.28 59.88
CA SER A 483 25.74 36.34 60.23
C SER A 483 25.46 34.87 59.88
N LEU A 484 24.28 34.52 59.34
CA LEU A 484 23.95 33.12 59.01
C LEU A 484 23.91 32.80 57.50
N ILE A 485 24.19 33.79 56.64
CA ILE A 485 24.21 33.60 55.17
C ILE A 485 25.65 33.47 54.61
N ARG A 486 26.69 33.52 55.46
CA ARG A 486 28.10 33.39 55.04
C ARG A 486 28.82 32.11 55.50
N SER A 487 28.12 31.14 56.10
CA SER A 487 28.77 29.90 56.60
C SER A 487 28.65 28.69 55.67
N CYS A 488 28.03 28.81 54.50
CA CYS A 488 27.85 27.69 53.56
C CYS A 488 28.67 27.81 52.26
N ALA A 489 29.65 28.71 52.21
CA ALA A 489 30.50 28.87 51.04
C ALA A 489 31.93 29.09 51.49
N GLU A 490 32.62 28.02 51.92
CA GLU A 490 34.08 27.90 51.86
C GLU A 490 34.53 26.52 52.36
N ARG A 491 35.43 25.92 51.56
CA ARG A 491 36.35 24.80 51.86
C ARG A 491 35.83 23.40 51.53
N ASP A 492 35.78 23.08 50.24
CA ASP A 492 36.80 22.26 49.55
C ASP A 492 38.30 22.58 49.77
N ASN A 493 39.12 21.54 49.67
CA ASN A 493 40.60 21.46 49.71
C ASN A 493 41.31 21.28 51.08
N GLY A 494 42.01 20.15 51.22
CA GLY A 494 43.32 20.10 51.89
C GLY A 494 43.53 19.02 52.95
N GLU A 495 44.12 17.91 52.49
CA GLU A 495 44.88 16.83 53.15
C GLU A 495 45.49 17.09 54.56
N GLY A 496 45.57 16.03 55.38
CA GLY A 496 46.47 15.95 56.55
C GLY A 496 46.03 15.00 57.66
N GLU A 497 46.86 14.01 57.96
CA GLU A 497 46.67 12.86 58.85
C GLU A 497 46.39 13.13 60.35
N ALA A 498 45.78 12.11 60.97
CA ALA A 498 46.07 11.52 62.30
C ALA A 498 44.90 11.46 63.31
N ASP A 499 44.47 10.22 63.53
CA ASP A 499 43.56 9.62 64.54
C ASP A 499 44.05 9.83 66.00
N PRO A 500 43.33 9.45 67.10
CA PRO A 500 41.92 9.08 67.32
C PRO A 500 41.23 9.80 68.52
N ARG A 501 39.89 9.68 68.56
CA ARG A 501 39.03 9.29 69.72
C ARG A 501 37.80 10.19 69.90
N GLY A 502 36.64 9.57 69.68
CA GLY A 502 35.49 9.71 70.58
C GLY A 502 34.20 10.24 69.95
N LEU A 503 33.18 9.37 70.01
CA LEU A 503 31.73 9.64 70.08
C LEU A 503 30.94 9.53 68.77
N ASP A 504 30.56 8.28 68.48
CA ASP A 504 29.18 7.78 68.30
C ASP A 504 28.12 8.79 67.85
N ASN A 505 27.63 8.64 66.61
CA ASN A 505 26.23 8.90 66.31
C ASN A 505 25.74 8.12 65.07
N GLU A 506 24.48 7.70 65.18
CA GLU A 506 23.76 6.75 64.36
C GLU A 506 23.39 7.27 62.95
N THR A 507 22.89 6.36 62.11
CA THR A 507 22.30 6.50 60.76
C THR A 507 23.25 6.62 59.56
N SER A 508 23.91 5.50 59.24
CA SER A 508 24.25 5.14 57.85
C SER A 508 23.84 3.69 57.59
N ALA A 509 22.77 3.49 56.81
CA ALA A 509 22.50 2.20 56.19
C ALA A 509 23.50 2.02 55.05
N SER A 510 24.63 1.37 55.36
CA SER A 510 25.62 0.95 54.38
C SER A 510 25.04 -0.19 53.53
N LEU A 511 24.89 0.03 52.22
CA LEU A 511 24.69 -1.04 51.24
C LEU A 511 25.77 -2.10 51.45
N SER A 512 25.40 -3.38 51.38
CA SER A 512 26.37 -4.45 51.57
C SER A 512 27.45 -4.36 50.49
N ASN A 513 28.71 -4.69 50.83
CA ASN A 513 29.82 -4.67 49.88
C ASN A 513 29.56 -5.56 48.65
N GLU A 514 28.68 -6.55 48.78
CA GLU A 514 28.26 -7.47 47.72
C GLU A 514 27.28 -6.82 46.73
N GLU A 515 26.31 -6.04 47.20
CA GLU A 515 25.39 -5.27 46.34
C GLU A 515 26.12 -4.15 45.60
N LEU A 516 27.07 -3.48 46.26
CA LEU A 516 27.93 -2.48 45.63
C LEU A 516 28.88 -3.10 44.59
N ALA A 517 29.34 -4.33 44.80
CA ALA A 517 30.14 -5.07 43.82
C ALA A 517 29.31 -5.51 42.60
N ASN A 518 28.07 -5.97 42.82
CA ASN A 518 27.16 -6.37 41.75
C ASN A 518 26.73 -5.17 40.88
N LEU A 519 26.37 -4.04 41.48
CA LEU A 519 26.06 -2.80 40.76
C LEU A 519 27.26 -2.27 39.97
N ARG A 520 28.48 -2.40 40.50
CA ARG A 520 29.71 -2.03 39.77
C ARG A 520 29.97 -2.95 38.58
N LYS A 521 29.65 -4.24 38.72
CA LYS A 521 29.77 -5.24 37.65
C LYS A 521 28.74 -4.98 36.54
N GLU A 522 27.48 -4.78 36.88
CA GLU A 522 26.42 -4.45 35.91
C GLU A 522 26.69 -3.13 35.18
N LEU A 523 27.25 -2.13 35.87
CA LEU A 523 27.63 -0.86 35.26
C LEU A 523 28.87 -0.98 34.36
N ALA A 524 29.80 -1.89 34.67
CA ALA A 524 30.92 -2.22 33.79
C ALA A 524 30.46 -2.98 32.54
N ASP A 525 29.56 -3.95 32.69
CA ASP A 525 28.98 -4.73 31.58
C ASP A 525 28.16 -3.81 30.66
N SER A 526 27.34 -2.91 31.23
CA SER A 526 26.59 -1.91 30.46
C SER A 526 27.49 -0.94 29.69
N ARG A 527 28.63 -0.54 30.29
CA ARG A 527 29.63 0.32 29.60
C ARG A 527 30.31 -0.41 28.44
N SER A 528 30.67 -1.68 28.63
CA SER A 528 31.25 -2.49 27.57
C SER A 528 30.28 -2.68 26.39
N LEU A 529 28.99 -2.84 26.68
CA LEU A 529 27.96 -2.96 25.66
C LEU A 529 27.74 -1.65 24.89
N ILE A 530 27.78 -0.50 25.57
CA ILE A 530 27.72 0.82 24.92
C ILE A 530 28.92 1.02 23.99
N GLU A 531 30.13 0.67 24.44
CA GLU A 531 31.36 0.78 23.64
C GLU A 531 31.31 -0.11 22.39
N GLN A 532 30.74 -1.33 22.50
CA GLN A 532 30.49 -2.20 21.34
C GLN A 532 29.46 -1.61 20.36
N HIS A 533 28.38 -1.01 20.86
CA HIS A 533 27.40 -0.34 20.02
C HIS A 533 27.96 0.90 19.34
N GLU A 534 28.80 1.68 20.01
CA GLU A 534 29.51 2.82 19.39
C GLU A 534 30.46 2.37 18.27
N GLN A 535 31.20 1.27 18.46
CA GLN A 535 32.03 0.69 17.40
C GLN A 535 31.19 0.24 16.20
N THR A 536 30.07 -0.45 16.45
CA THR A 536 29.15 -0.91 15.40
C THR A 536 28.53 0.27 14.63
N ILE A 537 28.17 1.36 15.32
CA ILE A 537 27.62 2.58 14.71
C ILE A 537 28.68 3.26 13.83
N ASN A 538 29.95 3.27 14.26
CA ASN A 538 31.03 3.82 13.45
C ASN A 538 31.29 3.00 12.19
N GLU A 539 31.25 1.66 12.28
CA GLU A 539 31.36 0.77 11.10
C GLU A 539 30.18 0.95 10.13
N LEU A 540 28.95 1.04 10.65
CA LEU A 540 27.75 1.31 9.84
C LEU A 540 27.79 2.70 9.20
N SER A 541 28.32 3.70 9.90
CA SER A 541 28.49 5.06 9.35
C SER A 541 29.52 5.07 8.22
N HIS A 542 30.62 4.34 8.37
CA HIS A 542 31.64 4.23 7.32
C HIS A 542 31.15 3.46 6.08
N THR A 543 30.36 2.39 6.28
CA THR A 543 29.76 1.66 5.16
C THR A 543 28.70 2.48 4.44
N LYS A 544 27.89 3.27 5.16
CA LYS A 544 26.96 4.24 4.57
C LYS A 544 27.67 5.26 3.69
N GLU A 545 28.75 5.88 4.17
CA GLU A 545 29.50 6.87 3.41
C GLU A 545 30.12 6.27 2.13
N ASN A 546 30.61 5.02 2.21
CA ASN A 546 31.11 4.31 1.03
C ASN A 546 30.01 3.98 0.01
N LEU A 547 28.79 3.68 0.46
CA LEU A 547 27.64 3.46 -0.42
C LEU A 547 27.16 4.76 -1.06
N GLU A 548 27.17 5.88 -0.34
CA GLU A 548 26.84 7.21 -0.86
C GLU A 548 27.82 7.63 -1.97
N ARG A 549 29.13 7.45 -1.76
CA ARG A 549 30.14 7.72 -2.81
C ARG A 549 29.96 6.84 -4.05
N LYS A 550 29.61 5.56 -3.88
CA LYS A 550 29.31 4.65 -5.00
C LYS A 550 28.06 5.07 -5.77
N ARG A 551 27.03 5.56 -5.07
CA ARG A 551 25.82 6.09 -5.69
C ARG A 551 26.15 7.31 -6.57
N GLU A 552 26.95 8.24 -6.05
CA GLU A 552 27.37 9.43 -6.79
C GLU A 552 28.20 9.09 -8.04
N ASP A 553 29.12 8.12 -7.96
CA ASP A 553 29.88 7.65 -9.14
C ASP A 553 28.97 7.00 -10.20
N LEU A 554 27.97 6.21 -9.77
CA LEU A 554 27.01 5.60 -10.69
C LEU A 554 26.10 6.64 -11.36
N GLU A 555 25.64 7.64 -10.61
CA GLU A 555 24.86 8.75 -11.16
C GLU A 555 25.68 9.56 -12.18
N ALA A 556 26.95 9.86 -11.88
CA ALA A 556 27.86 10.54 -12.81
C ALA A 556 28.08 9.74 -14.11
N ARG A 557 28.28 8.41 -14.02
CA ARG A 557 28.39 7.55 -15.21
C ARG A 557 27.12 7.52 -16.04
N LEU A 558 25.96 7.47 -15.38
CA LEU A 558 24.67 7.44 -16.06
C LEU A 558 24.41 8.73 -16.82
N THR A 559 24.71 9.89 -16.24
CA THR A 559 24.61 11.18 -16.94
C THR A 559 25.55 11.29 -18.14
N THR A 560 26.74 10.68 -18.06
CA THR A 560 27.71 10.67 -19.16
C THR A 560 27.21 9.79 -20.31
N LEU A 561 26.69 8.59 -20.00
CA LEU A 561 26.08 7.69 -20.98
C LEU A 561 24.84 8.30 -21.65
N GLU A 562 24.00 9.01 -20.89
CA GLU A 562 22.86 9.74 -21.44
C GLU A 562 23.30 10.84 -22.40
N LEU A 563 24.37 11.57 -22.07
CA LEU A 563 24.92 12.61 -22.94
C LEU A 563 25.49 12.02 -24.24
N ASP A 564 26.25 10.93 -24.14
CA ASP A 564 26.83 10.23 -25.29
C ASP A 564 25.73 9.71 -26.23
N ALA A 565 24.70 9.05 -25.68
CA ALA A 565 23.55 8.58 -26.46
C ALA A 565 22.82 9.71 -27.18
N LEU A 566 22.69 10.88 -26.54
CA LEU A 566 22.04 12.06 -27.12
C LEU A 566 22.90 12.69 -28.23
N THR A 567 24.23 12.67 -28.10
CA THR A 567 25.14 13.11 -29.16
C THR A 567 25.13 12.17 -30.36
N ASP A 568 25.05 10.85 -30.16
CA ASP A 568 24.95 9.88 -31.23
C ASP A 568 23.61 9.98 -31.97
N LEU A 569 22.51 10.22 -31.24
CA LEU A 569 21.19 10.46 -31.83
C LEU A 569 21.18 11.74 -32.68
N LYS A 570 21.84 12.81 -32.22
CA LYS A 570 21.99 14.04 -33.01
C LYS A 570 22.81 13.81 -34.27
N ARG A 571 23.95 13.10 -34.17
CA ARG A 571 24.80 12.77 -35.31
C ARG A 571 24.07 11.91 -36.34
N ALA A 572 23.30 10.91 -35.89
CA ALA A 572 22.46 10.09 -36.75
C ALA A 572 21.37 10.91 -37.45
N ASN A 573 20.78 11.88 -36.75
CA ASN A 573 19.72 12.74 -37.32
C ASN A 573 20.27 13.76 -38.33
N GLU A 574 21.47 14.31 -38.09
CA GLU A 574 22.18 15.14 -39.07
C GLU A 574 22.54 14.34 -40.33
N GLN A 575 23.05 13.11 -40.16
CA GLN A 575 23.31 12.20 -41.28
C GLN A 575 22.04 11.89 -42.07
N LEU A 576 20.90 11.69 -41.38
CA LEU A 576 19.61 11.44 -42.02
C LEU A 576 19.11 12.67 -42.80
N GLN A 577 19.28 13.88 -42.26
CA GLN A 577 18.92 15.12 -42.95
C GLN A 577 19.77 15.38 -44.19
N VAL A 578 21.09 15.12 -44.11
CA VAL A 578 22.00 15.23 -45.27
C VAL A 578 21.61 14.19 -46.34
N ALA A 579 21.28 12.96 -45.93
CA ALA A 579 20.78 11.93 -46.85
C ALA A 579 19.43 12.28 -47.49
N LEU A 580 18.51 12.91 -46.74
CA LEU A 580 17.23 13.38 -47.28
C LEU A 580 17.38 14.54 -48.27
N SER A 581 18.37 15.41 -48.06
CA SER A 581 18.61 16.58 -48.91
C SER A 581 19.30 16.25 -50.25
N SER A 582 19.88 15.05 -50.37
CA SER A 582 20.76 14.67 -51.50
C SER A 582 20.11 13.73 -52.53
N GLN A 583 18.82 13.41 -52.43
CA GLN A 583 18.17 12.51 -53.41
C GLN A 583 17.29 13.23 -54.46
N PRO A 584 17.57 13.05 -55.77
CA PRO A 584 16.61 13.39 -56.82
C PRO A 584 15.61 12.25 -57.04
N LYS A 585 14.38 12.63 -57.38
CA LYS A 585 13.21 11.75 -57.56
C LYS A 585 13.41 10.74 -58.71
N ALA A 586 13.40 9.43 -58.42
CA ALA A 586 13.08 8.39 -59.41
C ALA A 586 12.59 7.05 -58.81
N SER A 587 11.40 6.64 -59.29
CA SER A 587 10.80 5.30 -59.53
C SER A 587 11.07 4.04 -58.66
N SER A 588 9.94 3.52 -58.15
CA SER A 588 9.42 2.13 -58.21
C SER A 588 10.14 0.93 -57.56
N ASP A 589 11.13 1.12 -56.70
CA ASP A 589 11.69 0.02 -55.86
C ASP A 589 11.47 0.22 -54.34
N MET A 590 10.56 1.12 -53.99
CA MET A 590 10.39 1.64 -52.63
C MET A 590 9.68 0.70 -51.65
N THR A 591 8.95 -0.31 -52.13
CA THR A 591 8.05 -1.10 -51.28
C THR A 591 8.75 -2.15 -50.42
N GLU A 592 9.96 -2.60 -50.79
CA GLU A 592 10.66 -3.65 -50.07
C GLU A 592 11.59 -3.09 -48.99
N LYS A 593 12.32 -2.01 -49.32
CA LYS A 593 13.09 -1.21 -48.35
C LYS A 593 12.20 -0.53 -47.29
N GLU A 594 10.99 -0.11 -47.64
CA GLU A 594 10.01 0.36 -46.65
C GLU A 594 9.56 -0.75 -45.72
N LYS A 595 9.33 -1.96 -46.23
CA LYS A 595 8.95 -3.11 -45.40
C LYS A 595 10.06 -3.54 -44.46
N ASP A 596 11.32 -3.50 -44.89
CA ASP A 596 12.46 -3.83 -44.04
C ASP A 596 12.77 -2.74 -43.02
N MET A 597 12.63 -1.46 -43.38
CA MET A 597 12.67 -0.37 -42.38
C MET A 597 11.52 -0.48 -41.37
N GLU A 598 10.34 -0.89 -41.80
CA GLU A 598 9.19 -1.09 -40.91
C GLU A 598 9.39 -2.29 -39.98
N ARG A 599 10.04 -3.37 -40.45
CA ARG A 599 10.45 -4.50 -39.61
C ARG A 599 11.52 -4.10 -38.60
N MET A 600 12.52 -3.32 -39.02
CA MET A 600 13.58 -2.84 -38.14
C MET A 600 13.04 -1.85 -37.10
N ARG A 601 12.10 -0.97 -37.49
CA ARG A 601 11.36 -0.10 -36.55
C ARG A 601 10.54 -0.89 -35.55
N LYS A 602 9.85 -1.96 -35.98
CA LYS A 602 9.09 -2.83 -35.07
C LYS A 602 9.99 -3.59 -34.11
N SER A 603 11.14 -4.08 -34.58
CA SER A 603 12.14 -4.74 -33.73
C SER A 603 12.73 -3.77 -32.69
N MET A 604 13.12 -2.56 -33.12
CA MET A 604 13.65 -1.53 -32.21
C MET A 604 12.59 -1.03 -31.21
N ALA A 605 11.33 -0.92 -31.64
CA ALA A 605 10.22 -0.58 -30.75
C ALA A 605 9.93 -1.69 -29.74
N GLN A 606 10.08 -2.96 -30.13
CA GLN A 606 9.95 -4.10 -29.24
C GLN A 606 11.09 -4.12 -28.20
N GLN A 607 12.34 -3.90 -28.61
CA GLN A 607 13.48 -3.80 -27.70
C GLN A 607 13.36 -2.63 -26.72
N LEU A 608 12.87 -1.47 -27.16
CA LEU A 608 12.57 -0.33 -26.29
C LEU A 608 11.45 -0.65 -25.28
N SER A 609 10.41 -1.36 -25.71
CA SER A 609 9.34 -1.84 -24.83
C SER A 609 9.88 -2.81 -23.78
N ASP A 610 10.74 -3.75 -24.16
CA ASP A 610 11.30 -4.73 -23.24
C ASP A 610 12.29 -4.09 -22.26
N PHE A 611 13.06 -3.08 -22.71
CA PHE A 611 13.90 -2.25 -21.84
C PHE A 611 13.07 -1.42 -20.86
N GLU A 612 11.92 -0.87 -21.27
CA GLU A 612 11.01 -0.18 -20.36
C GLU A 612 10.38 -1.11 -19.32
N VAL A 613 10.06 -2.35 -19.69
CA VAL A 613 9.56 -3.38 -18.75
C VAL A 613 10.65 -3.72 -17.73
N MET A 614 11.89 -3.92 -18.17
CA MET A 614 13.02 -4.19 -17.29
C MET A 614 13.32 -3.01 -16.36
N LYS A 615 13.30 -1.78 -16.89
CA LYS A 615 13.45 -0.55 -16.10
C LYS A 615 12.35 -0.41 -15.04
N LYS A 616 11.10 -0.75 -15.38
CA LYS A 616 9.98 -0.75 -14.43
C LYS A 616 10.16 -1.82 -13.35
N ALA A 617 10.64 -3.01 -13.70
CA ALA A 617 10.92 -4.06 -12.72
C ALA A 617 12.02 -3.61 -11.74
N LEU A 618 13.12 -3.06 -12.25
CA LEU A 618 14.24 -2.57 -11.43
C LEU A 618 13.84 -1.41 -10.52
N MET A 619 13.05 -0.45 -11.04
CA MET A 619 12.51 0.67 -10.25
C MET A 619 11.56 0.19 -9.16
N ARG A 620 10.76 -0.86 -9.42
CA ARG A 620 9.85 -1.44 -8.44
C ARG A 620 10.63 -2.15 -7.32
N ASP A 621 11.71 -2.82 -7.68
CA ASP A 621 12.57 -3.50 -6.71
C ASP A 621 13.37 -2.51 -5.84
N LEU A 622 13.86 -1.42 -6.45
CA LEU A 622 14.46 -0.30 -5.73
C LEU A 622 13.45 0.38 -4.79
N GLN A 623 12.21 0.58 -5.26
CA GLN A 623 11.14 1.15 -4.45
C GLN A 623 10.77 0.26 -3.27
N ASN A 624 10.66 -1.07 -3.48
CA ASN A 624 10.43 -2.02 -2.40
C ASN A 624 11.56 -1.99 -1.36
N ARG A 625 12.82 -1.87 -1.79
CA ARG A 625 13.98 -1.72 -0.89
C ARG A 625 13.94 -0.41 -0.12
N CYS A 626 13.60 0.70 -0.76
CA CYS A 626 13.43 1.99 -0.09
C CYS A 626 12.28 1.97 0.92
N GLU A 627 11.14 1.34 0.58
CA GLU A 627 10.01 1.15 1.50
C GLU A 627 10.42 0.31 2.72
N LYS A 628 11.23 -0.74 2.51
CA LYS A 628 11.79 -1.56 3.60
C LYS A 628 12.72 -0.75 4.53
N VAL A 629 13.56 0.11 3.96
CA VAL A 629 14.44 1.00 4.74
C VAL A 629 13.62 1.99 5.57
N VAL A 630 12.57 2.57 4.98
CA VAL A 630 11.66 3.48 5.69
C VAL A 630 10.89 2.75 6.80
N GLU A 631 10.41 1.53 6.57
CA GLU A 631 9.80 0.71 7.64
C GLU A 631 10.79 0.46 8.79
N LEU A 632 12.05 0.19 8.47
CA LEU A 632 13.10 -0.02 9.47
C LEU A 632 13.41 1.29 10.23
N GLU A 633 13.47 2.44 9.56
CA GLU A 633 13.63 3.74 10.21
C GLU A 633 12.46 4.08 11.13
N ILE A 634 11.22 3.80 10.72
CA ILE A 634 10.04 3.98 11.57
C ILE A 634 10.14 3.08 12.81
N SER A 635 10.50 1.81 12.65
CA SER A 635 10.67 0.90 13.78
C SER A 635 11.81 1.33 14.72
N LEU A 636 12.86 1.94 14.18
CA LEU A 636 13.98 2.49 14.94
C LEU A 636 13.54 3.73 15.73
N ASP A 637 12.72 4.60 15.14
CA ASP A 637 12.20 5.78 15.82
C ASP A 637 11.13 5.42 16.86
N GLU A 638 10.29 4.41 16.61
CA GLU A 638 9.37 3.86 17.60
C GLU A 638 10.11 3.27 18.81
N THR A 639 11.19 2.54 18.57
CA THR A 639 12.03 2.00 19.66
C THR A 639 12.79 3.09 20.40
N ARG A 640 13.26 4.15 19.71
CA ARG A 640 13.81 5.36 20.35
C ARG A 640 12.79 6.12 21.17
N GLU A 641 11.55 6.23 20.69
CA GLU A 641 10.47 6.90 21.41
C GLU A 641 10.05 6.09 22.63
N GLN A 642 9.98 4.75 22.52
CA GLN A 642 9.79 3.86 23.66
C GLN A 642 10.92 4.00 24.67
N TYR A 643 12.18 4.04 24.22
CA TYR A 643 13.35 4.28 25.09
C TYR A 643 13.28 5.64 25.76
N ASN A 644 12.95 6.71 25.03
CA ASN A 644 12.77 8.06 25.57
C ASN A 644 11.57 8.15 26.52
N ASN A 645 10.49 7.41 26.28
CA ASN A 645 9.35 7.33 27.16
C ASN A 645 9.69 6.55 28.42
N VAL A 646 10.53 5.52 28.36
CA VAL A 646 11.11 4.86 29.53
C VAL A 646 12.05 5.81 30.29
N LEU A 647 12.86 6.61 29.59
CA LEU A 647 13.73 7.64 30.18
C LEU A 647 12.92 8.75 30.88
N ARG A 648 11.81 9.17 30.26
CA ARG A 648 10.85 10.16 30.79
C ARG A 648 9.93 9.59 31.86
N ALA A 649 9.66 8.29 31.86
CA ALA A 649 8.97 7.59 32.93
C ALA A 649 9.91 7.39 34.14
N SER A 650 11.21 7.22 33.88
CA SER A 650 12.30 7.23 34.87
C SER A 650 12.65 8.65 35.36
N ASN A 651 11.73 9.62 35.22
CA ASN A 651 11.93 11.00 35.62
C ASN A 651 11.78 11.18 37.14
N ASN A 652 12.73 10.59 37.86
CA ASN A 652 12.99 10.93 39.24
C ASN A 652 13.88 12.20 39.23
N LYS A 653 13.32 13.35 39.59
CA LYS A 653 14.02 14.65 39.69
C LYS A 653 15.34 14.57 40.48
N ALA A 654 15.51 13.56 41.33
CA ALA A 654 16.74 13.26 42.06
C ALA A 654 17.87 12.68 41.17
N GLN A 655 17.54 11.86 40.17
CA GLN A 655 18.51 11.29 39.24
C GLN A 655 19.03 12.31 38.23
N GLN A 656 18.18 13.20 37.70
CA GLN A 656 18.64 14.30 36.83
C GLN A 656 19.57 15.27 37.56
N LYS A 657 19.32 15.57 38.84
CA LYS A 657 20.24 16.38 39.67
C LYS A 657 21.55 15.67 39.95
N LYS A 658 21.54 14.34 40.13
CA LYS A 658 22.76 13.53 40.29
C LYS A 658 23.55 13.42 38.99
N MET A 659 22.90 13.28 37.84
CA MET A 659 23.56 13.25 36.53
C MET A 659 24.19 14.60 36.18
N ALA A 660 23.46 15.71 36.36
CA ALA A 660 24.02 17.05 36.16
C ALA A 660 25.20 17.37 37.12
N PHE A 661 25.17 16.82 38.34
CA PHE A 661 26.28 16.92 39.29
C PHE A 661 27.49 16.06 38.86
N LEU A 662 27.24 14.86 38.34
CA LEU A 662 28.28 13.97 37.84
C LEU A 662 28.92 14.49 36.54
N GLU A 663 28.15 15.07 35.62
CA GLU A 663 28.65 15.71 34.40
C GLU A 663 29.55 16.89 34.72
N ARG A 664 29.17 17.72 35.71
CA ARG A 664 30.00 18.86 36.16
C ARG A 664 31.30 18.41 36.84
N ASN A 665 31.26 17.32 37.60
CA ASN A 665 32.48 16.71 38.15
C ASN A 665 33.35 16.07 37.07
N LEU A 666 32.75 15.48 36.03
CA LEU A 666 33.49 14.90 34.91
C LEU A 666 34.18 16.00 34.09
N GLU A 667 33.51 17.13 33.81
CA GLU A 667 34.14 18.29 33.17
C GLU A 667 35.29 18.88 34.00
N GLN A 668 35.15 18.93 35.34
CA GLN A 668 36.24 19.35 36.22
C GLN A 668 37.43 18.38 36.20
N LEU A 669 37.18 17.06 36.25
CA LEU A 669 38.22 16.04 36.13
C LEU A 669 38.91 16.05 34.76
N THR A 670 38.16 16.30 33.69
CA THR A 670 38.71 16.38 32.33
C THR A 670 39.58 17.63 32.13
N ASN A 671 39.26 18.72 32.83
CA ASN A 671 40.09 19.94 32.84
C ASN A 671 41.34 19.79 33.72
N VAL A 672 41.27 19.02 34.81
CA VAL A 672 42.44 18.68 35.65
C VAL A 672 43.38 17.70 34.94
N GLN A 673 42.88 16.84 34.05
CA GLN A 673 43.70 15.98 33.18
C GLN A 673 44.32 16.70 31.97
N LYS A 674 43.90 17.93 31.67
CA LYS A 674 44.41 18.75 30.57
C LYS A 674 45.41 19.84 31.00
N GLN A 675 45.65 19.99 32.31
CA GLN A 675 46.80 20.72 32.87
C GLN A 675 47.90 19.72 33.23
#